data_AF-A0A101U8C8-F1
#
_entry.id   AF-A0A101U8C8-F1
#
_cell.length_a   1.000
_cell.length_b   1.000
_cell.length_c   1.000
_cell.angle_alpha   90.00
_cell.angle_beta   90.00
_cell.angle_gamma   90.00
#
_symmetry.space_group_name_H-M   'P 1'
#
loop_
_entity.id
_entity.type
_entity.pdbx_description
1 polymer ?
#
loop_
_entity_poly.entity_id
_entity_poly.type
_entity_poly.pdbx_seq_one_letter_code
_entity_poly.pdbx_strand_id
1 'polypeptide(L)'
;MFLSRSGSDSPSFLRGRTALLLLLVVVGGSPWAQRPVWDFYIEKFYIELSGDETLRTLTEAALVPGWEYSLDRYGSVTFLVIDNVCVVALLAGLALFAWRLPRHGAGWIRCLAVGVLAAEVEALLRVGLLDTLVPDAEVSPTDTLLKDLTLSALVFGLAVGALLALLTAGPPGTRLPRSVTAPRSVAARRTSPARRRKGGLGMTTPQVRMPVGSTPGDVTRYLCTAAYVDERFADRVVEEVLADEASAVAPSPEVDLVSVARHCLTAQELRHGRDLRLAGAFAVVALLAPLWLLYVALLLSTTRRPGAQPSLATRGHHQPGSRALVSGAVTAAVVALLAFYFASLVSSLPVPGFFGWLLGSYLGGVPAVLASIGAVVFAHVTVVDHDRDIDQLLRTTMTRDTFPLQPRPTVPRRKWMAERLAAVRQAQVGNVTVYSGYTPFIGYSETHSKWSLAVPLLPSDDRAGMTARPAEPEPFTVAELVDHVRARLRAVAERGVTDGAAKAGEEAEPGEEALGSLVIEDRVFVNGTTIGDDERFIEAERSITPTVRLSPEEVEQIMLRPTGTVRHYLAVHVPMWGGDVVPSVFLHFSTAGRTLHLHCDNHVLGPVAADYHVVDRLRGPLGPDGRRGLLLASLARTGGAFFAAPYRALRHARFETRHTRRMVDELKAMEQDPVFDYGARVSVREMALSPDYHNYFQVVDAGRIVSLVERHTLAAIREFLDAHGYDITDFRTQQQTILNQGLIQQGGTSIIGNQAIGAGATATQNIPQQSGASALSAAGGSDK
;
A
#
# COMPACT_ATOMS: atom_id res chain seq x y z
N MET A 1 4.88 -12.01 -29.76
CA MET A 1 6.16 -12.72 -29.60
C MET A 1 6.54 -12.62 -28.12
N PHE A 2 6.71 -13.77 -27.48
CA PHE A 2 6.78 -13.95 -26.03
C PHE A 2 8.10 -13.45 -25.42
N LEU A 3 8.03 -12.92 -24.20
CA LEU A 3 8.82 -13.38 -23.03
C LEU A 3 8.40 -12.58 -21.78
N SER A 4 7.51 -13.17 -20.97
CA SER A 4 7.31 -12.78 -19.56
C SER A 4 7.42 -14.05 -18.72
N ARG A 5 8.42 -14.10 -17.83
CA ARG A 5 8.65 -15.16 -16.85
C ARG A 5 7.91 -14.79 -15.56
N SER A 6 6.83 -15.50 -15.24
CA SER A 6 6.15 -15.40 -13.94
C SER A 6 6.88 -16.23 -12.88
N GLY A 7 7.42 -15.58 -11.84
CA GLY A 7 7.95 -16.21 -10.64
C GLY A 7 6.82 -16.49 -9.63
N SER A 8 6.66 -17.75 -9.22
CA SER A 8 5.69 -18.14 -8.19
C SER A 8 6.18 -17.80 -6.78
N ASP A 9 5.22 -17.44 -5.93
CA ASP A 9 5.33 -17.43 -4.47
C ASP A 9 5.53 -18.86 -3.93
N SER A 10 6.78 -19.29 -3.93
CA SER A 10 7.35 -20.22 -2.93
C SER A 10 8.86 -19.97 -2.72
N PRO A 11 9.39 -18.72 -2.75
CA PRO A 11 10.83 -18.51 -2.77
C PRO A 11 11.50 -18.73 -1.41
N SER A 12 10.84 -18.51 -0.27
CA SER A 12 11.51 -18.55 1.04
C SER A 12 11.92 -19.96 1.46
N PHE A 13 11.05 -20.95 1.28
CA PHE A 13 11.34 -22.35 1.64
C PHE A 13 12.36 -23.00 0.71
N LEU A 14 12.26 -22.76 -0.61
CA LEU A 14 13.23 -23.28 -1.56
C LEU A 14 14.60 -22.61 -1.36
N ARG A 15 14.64 -21.29 -1.12
CA ARG A 15 15.88 -20.55 -0.81
C ARG A 15 16.54 -21.05 0.48
N GLY A 16 15.76 -21.32 1.52
CA GLY A 16 16.28 -21.88 2.78
C GLY A 16 16.91 -23.27 2.58
N ARG A 17 16.27 -24.13 1.77
CA ARG A 17 16.76 -25.49 1.49
C ARG A 17 17.94 -25.51 0.53
N THR A 18 17.99 -24.63 -0.47
CA THR A 18 19.17 -24.46 -1.32
C THR A 18 20.33 -23.84 -0.55
N ALA A 19 20.07 -22.91 0.39
CA ALA A 19 21.10 -22.38 1.28
C ALA A 19 21.67 -23.47 2.19
N LEU A 20 20.82 -24.38 2.70
CA LEU A 20 21.26 -25.54 3.46
C LEU A 20 22.13 -26.49 2.62
N LEU A 21 21.75 -26.76 1.36
CA LEU A 21 22.57 -27.57 0.45
C LEU A 21 23.95 -26.92 0.21
N LEU A 22 23.99 -25.63 -0.11
CA LEU A 22 25.25 -24.92 -0.34
C LEU A 22 26.13 -24.94 0.92
N LEU A 23 25.53 -24.79 2.10
CA LEU A 23 26.25 -24.89 3.36
C LEU A 23 26.82 -26.30 3.59
N LEU A 24 26.07 -27.36 3.27
CA LEU A 24 26.57 -28.74 3.34
C LEU A 24 27.73 -28.99 2.37
N VAL A 25 27.67 -28.46 1.15
CA VAL A 25 28.76 -28.57 0.17
C VAL A 25 29.99 -27.80 0.63
N VAL A 26 29.84 -26.58 1.18
CA VAL A 26 30.97 -25.80 1.72
C VAL A 26 31.63 -26.48 2.92
N VAL A 27 30.83 -27.05 3.83
CA VAL A 27 31.33 -27.78 5.00
C VAL A 27 32.00 -29.08 4.57
N GLY A 28 31.38 -29.84 3.68
CA GLY A 28 31.94 -31.08 3.12
C GLY A 28 33.21 -30.84 2.32
N GLY A 29 33.33 -29.70 1.66
CA GLY A 29 34.51 -29.25 0.93
C GLY A 29 35.62 -28.64 1.79
N SER A 30 35.38 -28.43 3.09
CA SER A 30 36.37 -27.77 3.94
C SER A 30 37.64 -28.60 4.13
N PRO A 31 38.80 -27.97 4.36
CA PRO A 31 40.07 -28.69 4.57
C PRO A 31 39.99 -29.76 5.66
N TRP A 32 39.20 -29.52 6.71
CA TRP A 32 39.04 -30.47 7.81
C TRP A 32 38.26 -31.73 7.40
N ALA A 33 37.27 -31.60 6.50
CA ALA A 33 36.51 -32.73 5.97
C ALA A 33 37.27 -33.47 4.86
N GLN A 34 38.07 -32.74 4.09
CA GLN A 34 38.76 -33.24 2.90
C GLN A 34 40.13 -33.86 3.18
N ARG A 35 40.83 -33.46 4.26
CA ARG A 35 42.14 -34.02 4.62
C ARG A 35 42.14 -35.54 4.81
N PRO A 36 41.23 -36.13 5.60
CA PRO A 36 41.20 -37.59 5.77
C PRO A 36 40.91 -38.35 4.46
N VAL A 37 40.07 -37.78 3.59
CA VAL A 37 39.72 -38.37 2.29
C VAL A 37 40.92 -38.32 1.35
N TRP A 38 41.65 -37.20 1.36
CA TRP A 38 42.88 -37.03 0.59
C TRP A 38 44.00 -37.96 1.06
N ASP A 39 44.21 -38.07 2.37
CA ASP A 39 45.22 -38.97 2.95
C ASP A 39 44.93 -40.42 2.57
N PHE A 40 43.66 -40.84 2.67
CA PHE A 40 43.20 -42.14 2.20
C PHE A 40 43.43 -42.34 0.69
N TYR A 41 43.16 -41.33 -0.14
CA TYR A 41 43.38 -41.38 -1.59
C TYR A 41 44.85 -41.61 -1.93
N ILE A 42 45.75 -40.84 -1.30
CA ILE A 42 47.19 -40.97 -1.48
C ILE A 42 47.69 -42.33 -0.99
N GLU A 43 47.26 -42.76 0.20
CA GLU A 43 47.66 -44.05 0.77
C GLU A 43 47.21 -45.22 -0.12
N LYS A 44 45.95 -45.23 -0.58
CA LYS A 44 45.41 -46.35 -1.36
C LYS A 44 45.86 -46.39 -2.82
N PHE A 45 45.96 -45.24 -3.50
CA PHE A 45 46.19 -45.22 -4.95
C PHE A 45 47.62 -44.85 -5.34
N TYR A 46 48.33 -44.10 -4.51
CA TYR A 46 49.72 -43.72 -4.78
C TYR A 46 50.75 -44.56 -4.01
N ILE A 47 50.44 -45.00 -2.78
CA ILE A 47 51.36 -45.81 -1.97
C ILE A 47 51.09 -47.31 -2.15
N GLU A 48 49.84 -47.75 -1.95
CA GLU A 48 49.45 -49.16 -2.09
C GLU A 48 49.18 -49.61 -3.54
N LEU A 49 49.12 -48.67 -4.49
CA LEU A 49 48.91 -48.93 -5.93
C LEU A 49 47.66 -49.80 -6.22
N SER A 50 46.56 -49.56 -5.51
CA SER A 50 45.31 -50.28 -5.72
C SER A 50 44.75 -50.07 -7.14
N GLY A 51 44.40 -51.17 -7.81
CA GLY A 51 43.80 -51.17 -9.16
C GLY A 51 42.28 -51.03 -9.18
N ASP A 52 41.63 -50.72 -8.05
CA ASP A 52 40.17 -50.58 -7.96
C ASP A 52 39.71 -49.23 -8.51
N GLU A 53 39.37 -49.22 -9.81
CA GLU A 53 38.89 -48.03 -10.54
C GLU A 53 37.59 -47.48 -9.93
N THR A 54 36.72 -48.33 -9.38
CA THR A 54 35.45 -47.87 -8.79
C THR A 54 35.66 -47.14 -7.47
N LEU A 55 36.52 -47.67 -6.61
CA LEU A 55 36.89 -47.01 -5.36
C LEU A 55 37.63 -45.70 -5.63
N ARG A 56 38.47 -45.68 -6.68
CA ARG A 56 39.18 -44.48 -7.11
C ARG A 56 38.22 -43.36 -7.51
N THR A 57 37.28 -43.66 -8.42
CA THR A 57 36.25 -42.72 -8.85
C THR A 57 35.41 -42.18 -7.69
N LEU A 58 34.99 -43.04 -6.76
CA LEU A 58 34.18 -42.62 -5.61
C LEU A 58 34.95 -41.69 -4.67
N THR A 59 36.25 -41.95 -4.49
CA THR A 59 37.12 -41.12 -3.66
C THR A 59 37.40 -39.79 -4.34
N GLU A 60 37.66 -39.78 -5.65
CA GLU A 60 37.82 -38.56 -6.45
C GLU A 60 36.55 -37.70 -6.49
N ALA A 61 35.38 -38.34 -6.61
CA ALA A 61 34.09 -37.64 -6.53
C ALA A 61 33.88 -36.95 -5.16
N ALA A 62 34.37 -37.55 -4.07
CA ALA A 62 34.30 -36.96 -2.73
C ALA A 62 35.22 -35.74 -2.57
N LEU A 63 36.26 -35.61 -3.40
CA LEU A 63 37.22 -34.50 -3.42
C LEU A 63 36.76 -33.29 -4.24
N VAL A 64 35.74 -33.45 -5.11
CA VAL A 64 35.21 -32.39 -5.99
C VAL A 64 34.87 -31.06 -5.29
N PRO A 65 34.22 -31.03 -4.11
CA PRO A 65 33.89 -29.76 -3.45
C PRO A 65 35.07 -29.17 -2.66
N GLY A 66 36.25 -29.79 -2.69
CA GLY A 66 37.39 -29.44 -1.86
C GLY A 66 37.92 -28.04 -2.12
N TRP A 67 38.14 -27.27 -1.05
CA TRP A 67 38.80 -25.97 -1.08
C TRP A 67 39.88 -25.90 0.00
N GLU A 68 40.92 -25.09 -0.21
CA GLU A 68 42.06 -24.98 0.70
C GLU A 68 42.42 -23.50 0.95
N TYR A 69 42.97 -23.21 2.14
CA TYR A 69 43.47 -21.86 2.51
C TYR A 69 44.99 -21.82 2.70
N SER A 70 45.67 -22.98 2.66
CA SER A 70 47.12 -23.11 2.87
C SER A 70 47.82 -23.65 1.63
N LEU A 71 49.02 -23.13 1.34
CA LEU A 71 49.85 -23.58 0.23
C LEU A 71 50.47 -24.97 0.46
N ASP A 72 50.48 -25.43 1.72
CA ASP A 72 51.12 -26.68 2.16
C ASP A 72 50.65 -27.92 1.38
N ARG A 73 49.42 -27.92 0.85
CA ARG A 73 48.85 -29.04 0.08
C ARG A 73 49.29 -29.07 -1.38
N TYR A 74 49.45 -27.92 -2.03
CA TYR A 74 49.64 -27.83 -3.49
C TYR A 74 51.04 -27.39 -3.90
N GLY A 75 51.86 -26.88 -2.98
CA GLY A 75 53.22 -26.39 -3.26
C GLY A 75 53.29 -25.14 -4.16
N SER A 76 52.17 -24.68 -4.70
CA SER A 76 52.06 -23.55 -5.62
C SER A 76 50.76 -22.77 -5.41
N VAL A 77 50.86 -21.44 -5.48
CA VAL A 77 49.73 -20.51 -5.42
C VAL A 77 48.76 -20.75 -6.58
N THR A 78 49.27 -21.17 -7.75
CA THR A 78 48.46 -21.37 -8.95
C THR A 78 47.42 -22.48 -8.75
N PHE A 79 47.82 -23.64 -8.25
CA PHE A 79 46.91 -24.76 -7.99
C PHE A 79 45.88 -24.44 -6.89
N LEU A 80 46.31 -23.71 -5.85
CA LEU A 80 45.41 -23.22 -4.80
C LEU A 80 44.33 -22.29 -5.37
N VAL A 81 44.70 -21.40 -6.29
CA VAL A 81 43.76 -20.47 -6.94
C VAL A 81 42.80 -21.24 -7.85
N ILE A 82 43.29 -22.18 -8.65
CA ILE A 82 42.46 -23.01 -9.54
C ILE A 82 41.40 -23.75 -8.73
N ASP A 83 41.80 -24.42 -7.64
CA ASP A 83 40.91 -25.21 -6.79
C ASP A 83 39.80 -24.35 -6.16
N ASN A 84 40.17 -23.22 -5.57
CA ASN A 84 39.22 -22.29 -4.97
C ASN A 84 38.26 -21.64 -5.99
N VAL A 85 38.76 -21.30 -7.19
CA VAL A 85 37.94 -20.74 -8.28
C VAL A 85 36.93 -21.78 -8.76
N CYS A 86 37.34 -23.04 -8.89
CA CYS A 86 36.47 -24.15 -9.27
C CYS A 86 35.35 -24.39 -8.24
N VAL A 87 35.65 -24.37 -6.93
CA VAL A 87 34.61 -24.49 -5.89
C VAL A 87 33.65 -23.31 -5.89
N VAL A 88 34.12 -22.08 -6.09
CA VAL A 88 33.24 -20.92 -6.23
C VAL A 88 32.31 -21.08 -7.45
N ALA A 89 32.85 -21.57 -8.57
CA ALA A 89 32.06 -21.86 -9.77
C ALA A 89 31.02 -22.97 -9.54
N LEU A 90 31.37 -24.03 -8.81
CA LEU A 90 30.46 -25.11 -8.43
C LEU A 90 29.28 -24.60 -7.58
N LEU A 91 29.57 -23.81 -6.54
CA LEU A 91 28.56 -23.23 -5.66
C LEU A 91 27.65 -22.24 -6.41
N ALA A 92 28.24 -21.41 -7.28
CA ALA A 92 27.49 -20.50 -8.14
C ALA A 92 26.61 -21.26 -9.13
N GLY A 93 27.12 -22.34 -9.72
CA GLY A 93 26.38 -23.24 -10.62
C GLY A 93 25.17 -23.87 -9.93
N LEU A 94 25.37 -24.47 -8.75
CA LEU A 94 24.30 -25.06 -7.95
C LEU A 94 23.21 -24.04 -7.60
N ALA A 95 23.59 -22.82 -7.20
CA ALA A 95 22.63 -21.75 -6.91
C ALA A 95 21.87 -21.29 -8.18
N LEU A 96 22.59 -21.07 -9.28
CA LEU A 96 22.03 -20.53 -10.53
C LEU A 96 21.10 -21.52 -11.22
N PHE A 97 21.50 -22.80 -11.32
CA PHE A 97 20.68 -23.83 -11.94
C PHE A 97 19.46 -24.17 -11.07
N ALA A 98 19.61 -24.24 -9.74
CA ALA A 98 18.46 -24.40 -8.84
C ALA A 98 17.43 -23.28 -8.98
N TRP A 99 17.86 -22.04 -9.29
CA TRP A 99 16.97 -20.89 -9.46
C TRP A 99 16.31 -20.78 -10.84
N ARG A 100 16.89 -21.38 -11.89
CA ARG A 100 16.45 -21.16 -13.28
C ARG A 100 15.58 -22.25 -13.91
N LEU A 101 15.43 -23.44 -13.32
CA LEU A 101 14.71 -24.54 -13.96
C LEU A 101 13.16 -24.42 -13.87
N PRO A 102 12.42 -24.62 -14.98
CA PRO A 102 10.95 -24.48 -15.06
C PRO A 102 10.19 -25.53 -14.24
N ARG A 103 9.03 -25.14 -13.66
CA ARG A 103 8.30 -25.89 -12.62
C ARG A 103 7.59 -27.19 -13.05
N HIS A 104 7.60 -27.55 -14.33
CA HIS A 104 6.86 -28.73 -14.82
C HIS A 104 7.80 -29.91 -15.15
N GLY A 105 7.73 -30.97 -14.34
CA GLY A 105 8.50 -32.21 -14.48
C GLY A 105 8.70 -32.92 -13.13
N ALA A 106 8.94 -34.24 -13.14
CA ALA A 106 9.18 -35.03 -11.94
C ALA A 106 10.33 -34.42 -11.11
N GLY A 107 10.06 -34.07 -9.84
CA GLY A 107 10.96 -33.26 -9.01
C GLY A 107 12.37 -33.84 -8.83
N TRP A 108 12.51 -35.17 -8.82
CA TRP A 108 13.80 -35.85 -8.64
C TRP A 108 14.75 -35.69 -9.83
N ILE A 109 14.26 -35.91 -11.06
CA ILE A 109 15.10 -35.81 -12.28
C ILE A 109 15.67 -34.40 -12.43
N ARG A 110 14.89 -33.38 -12.05
CA ARG A 110 15.32 -31.98 -12.08
C ARG A 110 16.42 -31.68 -11.08
N CYS A 111 16.31 -32.22 -9.86
CA CYS A 111 17.35 -32.02 -8.84
C CYS A 111 18.65 -32.72 -9.20
N LEU A 112 18.56 -33.93 -9.78
CA LEU A 112 19.70 -34.64 -10.36
C LEU A 112 20.38 -33.84 -11.48
N ALA A 113 19.60 -33.29 -12.42
CA ALA A 113 20.14 -32.47 -13.50
C ALA A 113 20.86 -31.21 -13.00
N VAL A 114 20.38 -30.57 -11.92
CA VAL A 114 21.05 -29.41 -11.31
C VAL A 114 22.43 -29.79 -10.76
N GLY A 115 22.51 -30.90 -10.02
CA GLY A 115 23.77 -31.37 -9.43
C GLY A 115 24.79 -31.75 -10.49
N VAL A 116 24.37 -32.52 -11.51
CA VAL A 116 25.25 -32.96 -12.60
C VAL A 116 25.74 -31.77 -13.44
N LEU A 117 24.86 -30.85 -13.85
CA LEU A 117 25.27 -29.69 -14.66
C LEU A 117 26.24 -28.77 -13.92
N ALA A 118 26.07 -28.59 -12.60
CA ALA A 118 27.00 -27.76 -11.83
C ALA A 118 28.38 -28.41 -11.68
N ALA A 119 28.43 -29.73 -11.46
CA ALA A 119 29.67 -30.47 -11.32
C ALA A 119 30.45 -30.59 -12.65
N GLU A 120 29.77 -30.84 -13.77
CA GLU A 120 30.40 -30.93 -15.10
C GLU A 120 30.97 -29.58 -15.57
N VAL A 121 30.28 -28.48 -15.27
CA VAL A 121 30.80 -27.13 -15.57
C VAL A 121 32.05 -26.83 -14.76
N GLU A 122 32.11 -27.27 -13.50
CA GLU A 122 33.30 -27.14 -12.67
C GLU A 122 34.46 -28.00 -13.21
N ALA A 123 34.20 -29.24 -13.61
CA ALA A 123 35.21 -30.13 -14.17
C ALA A 123 35.83 -29.57 -15.47
N LEU A 124 34.99 -29.06 -16.39
CA LEU A 124 35.46 -28.43 -17.62
C LEU A 124 36.25 -27.14 -17.35
N LEU A 125 35.81 -26.34 -16.38
CA LEU A 125 36.53 -25.15 -15.95
C LEU A 125 37.90 -25.53 -15.36
N ARG A 126 37.96 -26.59 -14.56
CA ARG A 126 39.20 -27.08 -13.94
C ARG A 126 40.21 -27.52 -14.99
N VAL A 127 39.79 -28.29 -15.99
CA VAL A 127 40.65 -28.69 -17.11
C VAL A 127 41.16 -27.47 -17.88
N GLY A 128 40.27 -26.52 -18.22
CA GLY A 128 40.68 -25.31 -18.95
C GLY A 128 41.62 -24.40 -18.15
N LEU A 129 41.43 -24.29 -16.84
CA LEU A 129 42.33 -23.52 -15.98
C LEU A 129 43.69 -24.21 -15.80
N LEU A 130 43.73 -25.54 -15.72
CA LEU A 130 44.98 -26.29 -15.66
C LEU A 130 45.79 -26.15 -16.96
N ASP A 131 45.13 -26.29 -18.11
CA ASP A 131 45.74 -26.15 -19.44
C ASP A 131 46.30 -24.73 -19.69
N THR A 132 45.60 -23.70 -19.21
CA THR A 132 45.98 -22.30 -19.44
C THR A 132 47.00 -21.76 -18.44
N LEU A 133 46.94 -22.17 -17.18
CA LEU A 133 47.76 -21.61 -16.10
C LEU A 133 48.96 -22.49 -15.70
N VAL A 134 48.97 -23.75 -16.13
CA VAL A 134 50.06 -24.70 -15.83
C VAL A 134 50.45 -25.52 -17.09
N PRO A 135 51.00 -24.89 -18.15
CA PRO A 135 51.25 -25.55 -19.43
C PRO A 135 52.41 -26.58 -19.41
N ASP A 136 53.30 -26.53 -18.42
CA ASP A 136 54.50 -27.39 -18.32
C ASP A 136 54.34 -28.57 -17.32
N ALA A 137 53.16 -28.80 -16.75
CA ALA A 137 52.96 -29.93 -15.85
C ALA A 137 52.79 -31.23 -16.65
N GLU A 138 53.49 -32.30 -16.25
CA GLU A 138 53.29 -33.69 -16.72
C GLU A 138 51.92 -34.22 -16.25
N VAL A 139 50.85 -33.58 -16.69
CA VAL A 139 49.49 -34.03 -16.44
C VAL A 139 49.18 -35.17 -17.42
N SER A 140 48.53 -36.22 -16.92
CA SER A 140 48.00 -37.35 -17.71
C SER A 140 47.40 -36.87 -19.04
N PRO A 141 47.49 -37.63 -20.16
CA PRO A 141 46.95 -37.23 -21.46
C PRO A 141 45.57 -36.59 -21.29
N THR A 142 45.33 -35.46 -21.95
CA THR A 142 44.13 -34.62 -21.76
C THR A 142 42.84 -35.43 -21.85
N ASP A 143 42.82 -36.46 -22.70
CA ASP A 143 41.69 -37.39 -22.85
C ASP A 143 41.42 -38.26 -21.61
N THR A 144 42.47 -38.74 -20.94
CA THR A 144 42.37 -39.51 -19.69
C THR A 144 42.01 -38.62 -18.51
N LEU A 145 42.61 -37.42 -18.42
CA LEU A 145 42.27 -36.45 -17.38
C LEU A 145 40.81 -36.00 -17.49
N LEU A 146 40.35 -35.70 -18.70
CA LEU A 146 38.96 -35.31 -18.97
C LEU A 146 38.01 -36.45 -18.60
N LYS A 147 38.34 -37.69 -18.94
CA LYS A 147 37.52 -38.87 -18.59
C LYS A 147 37.39 -39.05 -17.08
N ASP A 148 38.48 -38.96 -16.33
CA ASP A 148 38.47 -39.21 -14.88
C ASP A 148 37.77 -38.06 -14.12
N LEU A 149 37.97 -36.81 -14.52
CA LEU A 149 37.30 -35.65 -13.92
C LEU A 149 35.80 -35.57 -14.25
N THR A 150 35.39 -35.88 -15.48
CA THR A 150 33.96 -35.88 -15.84
C THR A 150 33.23 -37.02 -15.15
N LEU A 151 33.86 -38.19 -15.01
CA LEU A 151 33.22 -39.34 -14.36
C LEU A 151 33.08 -39.12 -12.84
N SER A 152 34.10 -38.57 -12.17
CA SER A 152 34.02 -38.17 -10.76
C SER A 152 33.03 -37.02 -10.52
N ALA A 153 32.99 -36.02 -11.42
CA ALA A 153 32.02 -34.93 -11.39
C ALA A 153 30.58 -35.42 -11.59
N LEU A 154 30.35 -36.39 -12.47
CA LEU A 154 29.05 -37.03 -12.69
C LEU A 154 28.57 -37.72 -11.41
N VAL A 155 29.44 -38.51 -10.75
CA VAL A 155 29.12 -39.23 -9.51
C VAL A 155 28.80 -38.24 -8.39
N PHE A 156 29.63 -37.20 -8.21
CA PHE A 156 29.38 -36.14 -7.23
C PHE A 156 28.08 -35.39 -7.52
N GLY A 157 27.86 -35.01 -8.78
CA GLY A 157 26.68 -34.29 -9.24
C GLY A 157 25.38 -35.07 -9.04
N LEU A 158 25.40 -36.39 -9.26
CA LEU A 158 24.27 -37.27 -8.95
C LEU A 158 23.99 -37.33 -7.43
N ALA A 159 25.02 -37.42 -6.60
CA ALA A 159 24.86 -37.45 -5.14
C ALA A 159 24.29 -36.13 -4.59
N VAL A 160 24.83 -34.99 -5.02
CA VAL A 160 24.34 -33.65 -4.64
C VAL A 160 22.92 -33.41 -5.16
N GLY A 161 22.63 -33.86 -6.38
CA GLY A 161 21.30 -33.77 -6.96
C GLY A 161 20.26 -34.63 -6.24
N ALA A 162 20.64 -35.82 -5.76
CA ALA A 162 19.79 -36.67 -4.93
C ALA A 162 19.54 -36.04 -3.55
N LEU A 163 20.58 -35.45 -2.94
CA LEU A 163 20.45 -34.70 -1.69
C LEU A 163 19.50 -33.51 -1.83
N LEU A 164 19.60 -32.76 -2.94
CA LEU A 164 18.66 -31.69 -3.27
C LEU A 164 17.23 -32.22 -3.47
N ALA A 165 17.07 -33.40 -4.08
CA ALA A 165 15.77 -34.06 -4.23
C ALA A 165 15.14 -34.45 -2.89
N LEU A 166 15.95 -34.97 -1.95
CA LEU A 166 15.53 -35.31 -0.60
C LEU A 166 15.14 -34.07 0.22
N LEU A 167 15.95 -33.00 0.12
CA LEU A 167 15.65 -31.74 0.79
C LEU A 167 14.37 -31.08 0.23
N THR A 168 13.99 -31.37 -1.01
CA THR A 168 12.80 -30.79 -1.65
C THR A 168 11.55 -31.67 -1.54
N ALA A 169 11.67 -32.98 -1.36
CA ALA A 169 10.56 -33.88 -1.10
C ALA A 169 10.06 -33.77 0.36
N GLY A 170 8.84 -33.28 0.59
CA GLY A 170 8.19 -33.33 1.90
C GLY A 170 7.67 -34.74 2.25
N PRO A 171 7.35 -35.04 3.53
CA PRO A 171 6.82 -36.35 3.92
C PRO A 171 5.50 -36.67 3.19
N PRO A 172 5.20 -37.95 2.93
CA PRO A 172 4.08 -38.35 2.08
C PRO A 172 2.73 -38.09 2.77
N GLY A 173 2.13 -36.93 2.49
CA GLY A 173 0.76 -36.60 2.85
C GLY A 173 -0.23 -37.09 1.79
N THR A 174 -1.13 -37.97 2.21
CA THR A 174 -2.41 -38.38 1.62
C THR A 174 -2.84 -37.68 0.31
N ARG A 175 -2.82 -38.46 -0.78
CA ARG A 175 -3.46 -38.11 -2.05
C ARG A 175 -4.98 -38.23 -1.90
N LEU A 176 -5.71 -37.15 -2.15
CA LEU A 176 -7.13 -37.20 -2.56
C LEU A 176 -7.24 -36.89 -4.06
N PRO A 177 -8.23 -37.48 -4.76
CA PRO A 177 -8.17 -37.71 -6.19
C PRO A 177 -8.49 -36.48 -7.04
N ARG A 178 -7.87 -36.45 -8.22
CA ARG A 178 -8.13 -35.53 -9.33
C ARG A 178 -9.45 -35.86 -10.02
N SER A 179 -10.20 -34.82 -10.40
CA SER A 179 -11.12 -34.80 -11.55
C SER A 179 -10.79 -33.54 -12.37
N VAL A 180 -10.11 -33.65 -13.53
CA VAL A 180 -10.68 -33.76 -14.90
C VAL A 180 -11.28 -32.41 -15.40
N THR A 181 -10.44 -31.53 -15.97
CA THR A 181 -10.44 -30.97 -17.38
C THR A 181 -11.69 -30.17 -17.81
N ALA A 182 -11.64 -28.82 -17.84
CA ALA A 182 -11.35 -27.91 -18.99
C ALA A 182 -12.66 -27.42 -19.71
N PRO A 183 -12.74 -26.31 -20.50
CA PRO A 183 -11.72 -25.31 -20.88
C PRO A 183 -12.11 -23.80 -20.79
N ARG A 184 -11.05 -22.99 -20.89
CA ARG A 184 -10.82 -21.59 -21.34
C ARG A 184 -11.99 -20.73 -21.87
N SER A 185 -12.05 -19.49 -21.36
CA SER A 185 -12.25 -18.27 -22.17
C SER A 185 -11.49 -17.08 -21.56
N VAL A 186 -11.02 -16.20 -22.45
CA VAL A 186 -10.00 -15.16 -22.27
C VAL A 186 -10.67 -13.81 -21.98
N ALA A 187 -10.22 -13.08 -20.95
CA ALA A 187 -10.06 -11.61 -20.96
C ALA A 187 -9.60 -11.06 -19.58
N ALA A 188 -8.48 -10.33 -19.61
CA ALA A 188 -8.06 -9.22 -18.76
C ALA A 188 -8.42 -9.18 -17.25
N ARG A 189 -7.42 -9.41 -16.38
CA ARG A 189 -7.33 -8.89 -15.00
C ARG A 189 -5.84 -8.76 -14.64
N ARG A 190 -5.25 -7.57 -14.55
CA ARG A 190 -5.27 -6.65 -13.40
C ARG A 190 -5.18 -7.39 -12.06
N THR A 191 -4.06 -7.15 -11.39
CA THR A 191 -3.68 -7.59 -10.05
C THR A 191 -4.87 -7.67 -9.10
N SER A 192 -5.16 -8.88 -8.62
CA SER A 192 -6.15 -9.11 -7.58
C SER A 192 -5.54 -8.81 -6.20
N PRO A 193 -6.19 -7.98 -5.37
CA PRO A 193 -6.13 -8.16 -3.93
C PRO A 193 -6.75 -9.52 -3.59
N ALA A 194 -6.50 -10.04 -2.39
CA ALA A 194 -7.15 -11.23 -1.86
C ALA A 194 -8.63 -11.28 -2.28
N ARG A 195 -9.07 -12.42 -2.79
CA ARG A 195 -10.45 -12.74 -3.15
C ARG A 195 -11.31 -12.67 -1.88
N ARG A 196 -11.63 -11.46 -1.41
CA ARG A 196 -12.69 -11.18 -0.45
C ARG A 196 -13.96 -11.53 -1.22
N ARG A 197 -14.60 -12.59 -0.75
CA ARG A 197 -15.92 -13.05 -1.19
C ARG A 197 -16.81 -11.80 -1.37
N LYS A 198 -17.19 -11.47 -2.61
CA LYS A 198 -18.34 -10.58 -2.85
C LYS A 198 -19.56 -11.35 -2.33
N GLY A 199 -20.09 -10.93 -1.19
CA GLY A 199 -21.22 -11.55 -0.50
C GLY A 199 -21.04 -11.50 1.01
N GLY A 200 -21.62 -10.48 1.64
CA GLY A 200 -21.73 -10.30 3.09
C GLY A 200 -20.71 -9.31 3.66
N LEU A 201 -21.22 -8.25 4.29
CA LEU A 201 -20.52 -7.49 5.34
C LEU A 201 -19.93 -8.52 6.31
N GLY A 202 -18.64 -8.81 6.18
CA GLY A 202 -17.94 -9.71 7.06
C GLY A 202 -17.87 -9.06 8.43
N MET A 203 -18.85 -9.37 9.28
CA MET A 203 -18.79 -9.17 10.72
C MET A 203 -17.57 -9.91 11.24
N THR A 204 -16.44 -9.22 11.32
CA THR A 204 -15.28 -9.69 12.06
C THR A 204 -15.50 -9.32 13.53
N THR A 205 -15.36 -10.34 14.38
CA THR A 205 -15.31 -10.34 15.85
C THR A 205 -14.64 -9.10 16.45
N PRO A 206 -15.01 -8.71 17.69
CA PRO A 206 -14.91 -7.34 18.19
C PRO A 206 -13.47 -6.85 18.19
N GLN A 207 -13.17 -5.91 17.29
CA GLN A 207 -11.97 -5.10 17.44
C GLN A 207 -12.09 -4.28 18.73
N VAL A 208 -10.98 -4.13 19.45
CA VAL A 208 -10.87 -3.23 20.60
C VAL A 208 -11.51 -1.90 20.21
N ARG A 209 -12.63 -1.54 20.86
CA ARG A 209 -13.45 -0.36 20.53
C ARG A 209 -12.53 0.83 20.22
N MET A 210 -12.47 1.20 18.95
CA MET A 210 -11.70 2.37 18.53
C MET A 210 -12.51 3.60 18.94
N PRO A 211 -11.88 4.61 19.56
CA PRO A 211 -12.54 5.90 19.68
C PRO A 211 -12.88 6.38 18.28
N VAL A 212 -14.03 7.02 18.15
CA VAL A 212 -14.55 7.60 16.91
C VAL A 212 -14.61 9.11 17.09
N GLY A 213 -14.54 9.84 15.99
CA GLY A 213 -14.70 11.29 16.02
C GLY A 213 -16.03 11.69 16.66
N SER A 214 -16.04 12.80 17.40
CA SER A 214 -17.24 13.28 18.08
C SER A 214 -17.44 14.79 17.99
N THR A 215 -16.38 15.56 17.83
CA THR A 215 -16.45 17.02 17.71
C THR A 215 -15.89 17.48 16.37
N PRO A 216 -16.47 18.51 15.72
CA PRO A 216 -15.90 19.09 14.50
C PRO A 216 -14.42 19.42 14.66
N GLY A 217 -13.62 19.13 13.63
CA GLY A 217 -12.16 19.32 13.66
C GLY A 217 -11.35 18.15 14.25
N ASP A 218 -11.99 17.12 14.82
CA ASP A 218 -11.31 15.91 15.30
C ASP A 218 -10.50 15.24 14.17
N VAL A 219 -11.00 15.22 12.95
CA VAL A 219 -10.28 14.63 11.80
C VAL A 219 -8.98 15.34 11.50
N THR A 220 -8.97 16.68 11.53
CA THR A 220 -7.72 17.44 11.34
C THR A 220 -6.70 17.01 12.41
N ARG A 221 -7.13 16.88 13.68
CA ARG A 221 -6.29 16.43 14.79
C ARG A 221 -5.80 14.99 14.59
N TYR A 222 -6.64 14.07 14.09
CA TYR A 222 -6.23 12.70 13.76
C TYR A 222 -5.22 12.65 12.61
N LEU A 223 -5.40 13.46 11.57
CA LEU A 223 -4.43 13.54 10.46
C LEU A 223 -3.11 14.20 10.89
N CYS A 224 -3.15 15.21 11.76
CA CYS A 224 -1.96 15.75 12.41
C CYS A 224 -1.27 14.71 13.30
N THR A 225 -2.03 13.85 13.98
CA THR A 225 -1.50 12.71 14.75
C THR A 225 -0.86 11.68 13.82
N ALA A 226 -1.50 11.38 12.68
CA ALA A 226 -1.00 10.47 11.66
C ALA A 226 0.38 10.88 11.14
N ALA A 227 0.66 12.20 11.06
CA ALA A 227 1.97 12.71 10.65
C ALA A 227 3.13 12.16 11.52
N TYR A 228 2.88 11.90 12.81
CA TYR A 228 3.87 11.40 13.76
C TYR A 228 3.85 9.87 13.90
N VAL A 229 2.68 9.23 13.72
CA VAL A 229 2.49 7.79 13.93
C VAL A 229 2.76 6.97 12.66
N ASP A 230 2.41 7.49 11.48
CA ASP A 230 2.67 6.84 10.19
C ASP A 230 3.69 7.63 9.36
N GLU A 231 4.91 7.08 9.31
CA GLU A 231 6.01 7.63 8.52
C GLU A 231 5.67 7.72 7.03
N ARG A 232 4.90 6.76 6.48
CA ARG A 232 4.55 6.71 5.06
C ARG A 232 3.53 7.78 4.71
N PHE A 233 2.51 7.96 5.55
CA PHE A 233 1.53 9.03 5.37
C PHE A 233 2.22 10.40 5.31
N ALA A 234 3.06 10.71 6.28
CA ALA A 234 3.79 11.98 6.32
C ALA A 234 4.72 12.17 5.11
N ASP A 235 5.49 11.13 4.75
CA ASP A 235 6.37 11.18 3.58
C ASP A 235 5.58 11.41 2.28
N ARG A 236 4.42 10.75 2.10
CA ARG A 236 3.58 10.94 0.91
C ARG A 236 2.94 12.31 0.86
N VAL A 237 2.46 12.86 1.97
CA VAL A 237 1.96 14.25 2.00
C VAL A 237 3.06 15.22 1.58
N VAL A 238 4.29 15.07 2.09
CA VAL A 238 5.39 15.94 1.71
C VAL A 238 5.82 15.73 0.25
N GLU A 239 5.98 14.48 -0.21
CA GLU A 239 6.51 14.21 -1.56
C GLU A 239 5.48 14.34 -2.69
N GLU A 240 4.19 14.06 -2.43
CA GLU A 240 3.13 14.02 -3.45
C GLU A 240 2.18 15.23 -3.40
N VAL A 241 2.05 15.93 -2.26
CA VAL A 241 1.19 17.13 -2.15
C VAL A 241 2.01 18.41 -2.12
N LEU A 242 3.11 18.45 -1.36
CA LEU A 242 3.95 19.65 -1.25
C LEU A 242 5.04 19.72 -2.34
N ALA A 243 5.84 18.67 -2.52
CA ALA A 243 6.96 18.68 -3.46
C ALA A 243 6.53 18.57 -4.94
N ASP A 244 5.26 18.29 -5.20
CA ASP A 244 4.65 18.30 -6.54
C ASP A 244 3.92 19.64 -6.74
N GLU A 245 4.67 20.67 -7.16
CA GLU A 245 4.16 22.05 -7.23
C GLU A 245 3.25 22.31 -8.44
N ALA A 246 3.44 21.55 -9.53
CA ALA A 246 2.64 21.69 -10.76
C ALA A 246 1.24 21.07 -10.62
N SER A 247 1.12 19.96 -9.87
CA SER A 247 -0.17 19.29 -9.68
C SER A 247 -1.13 20.12 -8.82
N ALA A 248 -2.41 20.11 -9.19
CA ALA A 248 -3.47 20.64 -8.37
C ALA A 248 -3.60 19.90 -7.03
N VAL A 249 -4.17 20.57 -6.04
CA VAL A 249 -4.38 20.00 -4.70
C VAL A 249 -5.81 19.46 -4.63
N ALA A 250 -5.96 18.17 -4.31
CA ALA A 250 -7.29 17.58 -4.17
C ALA A 250 -8.04 18.16 -2.95
N PRO A 251 -9.37 18.30 -3.02
CA PRO A 251 -10.17 18.71 -1.88
C PRO A 251 -10.08 17.68 -0.75
N SER A 252 -10.29 18.15 0.48
CA SER A 252 -10.36 17.32 1.68
C SER A 252 -11.38 17.94 2.64
N PRO A 253 -12.66 17.55 2.53
CA PRO A 253 -13.74 18.08 3.38
C PRO A 253 -13.41 17.92 4.87
N GLU A 254 -13.74 18.92 5.68
CA GLU A 254 -13.49 18.96 7.14
C GLU A 254 -12.02 18.90 7.58
N VAL A 255 -11.06 19.12 6.68
CA VAL A 255 -9.62 19.04 6.99
C VAL A 255 -8.90 20.37 6.73
N ASP A 256 -8.16 20.86 7.74
CA ASP A 256 -7.15 21.91 7.53
C ASP A 256 -5.85 21.30 6.99
N LEU A 257 -5.77 21.22 5.66
CA LEU A 257 -4.64 20.64 4.94
C LEU A 257 -3.32 21.33 5.28
N VAL A 258 -3.37 22.65 5.51
CA VAL A 258 -2.16 23.41 5.84
C VAL A 258 -1.64 23.02 7.20
N SER A 259 -2.51 22.79 8.18
CA SER A 259 -2.10 22.30 9.50
C SER A 259 -1.53 20.88 9.43
N VAL A 260 -2.17 19.97 8.68
CA VAL A 260 -1.66 18.60 8.47
C VAL A 260 -0.30 18.62 7.78
N ALA A 261 -0.13 19.42 6.73
CA ALA A 261 1.13 19.56 6.00
C ALA A 261 2.27 20.06 6.90
N ARG A 262 2.00 21.06 7.77
CA ARG A 262 2.99 21.55 8.74
C ARG A 262 3.42 20.46 9.72
N HIS A 263 2.47 19.70 10.28
CA HIS A 263 2.81 18.59 11.16
C HIS A 263 3.58 17.48 10.44
N CYS A 264 3.29 17.21 9.16
CA CYS A 264 4.06 16.26 8.35
C CYS A 264 5.53 16.69 8.18
N LEU A 265 5.78 17.98 7.90
CA LEU A 265 7.12 18.54 7.81
C LEU A 265 7.86 18.48 9.15
N THR A 266 7.22 18.90 10.25
CA THR A 266 7.81 18.80 11.60
C THR A 266 8.13 17.36 11.98
N ALA A 267 7.23 16.42 11.66
CA ALA A 267 7.48 15.01 11.94
C ALA A 267 8.65 14.45 11.11
N GLN A 268 8.81 14.90 9.86
CA GLN A 268 9.94 14.53 9.02
C GLN A 268 11.28 15.05 9.57
N GLU A 269 11.32 16.27 10.13
CA GLU A 269 12.51 16.83 10.77
C GLU A 269 12.91 16.06 12.04
N LEU A 270 11.95 15.73 12.91
CA LEU A 270 12.20 14.93 14.10
C LEU A 270 12.75 13.55 13.73
N ARG A 271 12.20 12.91 12.69
CA ARG A 271 12.70 11.65 12.16
C ARG A 271 14.08 11.79 11.53
N HIS A 272 14.36 12.89 10.84
CA HIS A 272 15.68 13.14 10.26
C HIS A 272 16.77 13.19 11.34
N GLY A 273 16.52 13.88 12.46
CA GLY A 273 17.45 13.90 13.60
C GLY A 273 17.72 12.51 14.18
N ARG A 274 16.68 11.69 14.34
CA ARG A 274 16.80 10.28 14.74
C ARG A 274 17.63 9.48 13.73
N ASP A 275 17.28 9.58 12.45
CA ASP A 275 17.88 8.79 11.38
C ASP A 275 19.35 9.17 11.15
N LEU A 276 19.75 10.43 11.34
CA LEU A 276 21.16 10.84 11.33
C LEU A 276 21.98 10.21 12.45
N ARG A 277 21.45 10.19 13.68
CA ARG A 277 22.10 9.54 14.83
C ARG A 277 22.27 8.04 14.58
N LEU A 278 21.22 7.39 14.09
CA LEU A 278 21.25 5.96 13.73
C LEU A 278 22.20 5.68 12.56
N ALA A 279 22.24 6.53 11.55
CA ALA A 279 23.17 6.42 10.42
C ALA A 279 24.62 6.60 10.87
N GLY A 280 24.89 7.49 11.83
CA GLY A 280 26.21 7.63 12.46
C GLY A 280 26.64 6.35 13.19
N ALA A 281 25.75 5.76 14.00
CA ALA A 281 26.03 4.50 14.68
C ALA A 281 26.24 3.34 13.69
N PHE A 282 25.45 3.30 12.61
CA PHE A 282 25.65 2.35 11.51
C PHE A 282 27.03 2.54 10.86
N ALA A 283 27.41 3.79 10.54
CA ALA A 283 28.67 4.11 9.91
C ALA A 283 29.88 3.74 10.79
N VAL A 284 29.79 3.94 12.10
CA VAL A 284 30.84 3.50 13.06
C VAL A 284 31.09 2.00 12.94
N VAL A 285 30.04 1.17 12.96
CA VAL A 285 30.19 -0.29 12.80
C VAL A 285 30.69 -0.64 11.40
N ALA A 286 30.13 -0.01 10.36
CA ALA A 286 30.51 -0.27 8.98
C ALA A 286 31.97 0.07 8.67
N LEU A 287 32.52 1.13 9.29
CA LEU A 287 33.90 1.58 9.10
C LEU A 287 34.89 0.79 9.96
N LEU A 288 34.49 0.34 11.15
CA LEU A 288 35.36 -0.43 12.05
C LEU A 288 35.40 -1.91 11.68
N ALA A 289 34.24 -2.52 11.41
CA ALA A 289 34.14 -3.94 11.12
C ALA A 289 32.87 -4.24 10.30
N PRO A 290 32.90 -4.12 8.96
CA PRO A 290 31.72 -4.23 8.11
C PRO A 290 30.89 -5.52 8.31
N LEU A 291 31.54 -6.68 8.49
CA LEU A 291 30.82 -7.95 8.68
C LEU A 291 30.09 -8.02 10.02
N TRP A 292 30.47 -7.20 11.00
CA TRP A 292 29.77 -7.14 12.29
C TRP A 292 28.39 -6.49 12.19
N LEU A 293 28.04 -5.87 11.06
CA LEU A 293 26.64 -5.51 10.77
C LEU A 293 25.72 -6.74 10.75
N LEU A 294 26.21 -7.91 10.35
CA LEU A 294 25.46 -9.17 10.43
C LEU A 294 25.21 -9.57 11.89
N TYR A 295 26.21 -9.36 12.75
CA TYR A 295 26.07 -9.59 14.19
C TYR A 295 25.10 -8.59 14.83
N VAL A 296 25.16 -7.31 14.45
CA VAL A 296 24.16 -6.30 14.87
C VAL A 296 22.76 -6.69 14.39
N ALA A 297 22.62 -7.20 13.16
CA ALA A 297 21.34 -7.70 12.66
C ALA A 297 20.84 -8.90 13.48
N LEU A 298 21.73 -9.81 13.85
CA LEU A 298 21.41 -10.95 14.71
C LEU A 298 20.95 -10.48 16.10
N LEU A 299 21.70 -9.60 16.76
CA LEU A 299 21.33 -8.99 18.05
C LEU A 299 19.96 -8.31 17.99
N LEU A 300 19.71 -7.51 16.96
CA LEU A 300 18.43 -6.82 16.78
C LEU A 300 17.31 -7.77 16.32
N SER A 301 17.63 -8.98 15.85
CA SER A 301 16.64 -10.00 15.50
C SER A 301 16.21 -10.84 16.71
N THR A 302 17.12 -11.11 17.66
CA THR A 302 16.76 -11.82 18.90
C THR A 302 15.85 -10.99 19.80
N THR A 303 15.87 -9.66 19.60
CA THR A 303 14.95 -8.72 20.23
C THR A 303 13.63 -8.54 19.48
N ARG A 304 13.52 -8.99 18.23
CA ARG A 304 12.23 -9.15 17.51
C ARG A 304 11.48 -10.35 18.06
N ARG A 305 11.09 -10.31 19.34
CA ARG A 305 10.01 -11.19 19.76
C ARG A 305 8.76 -10.77 18.99
N PRO A 306 8.00 -11.71 18.39
CA PRO A 306 6.72 -11.39 17.77
C PRO A 306 5.96 -10.56 18.79
N GLY A 307 5.57 -9.35 18.37
CA GLY A 307 5.11 -8.28 19.26
C GLY A 307 4.24 -8.85 20.36
N ALA A 308 4.58 -8.49 21.60
CA ALA A 308 3.91 -8.87 22.85
C ALA A 308 2.62 -9.65 22.56
N GLN A 309 2.65 -10.98 22.77
CA GLN A 309 1.49 -11.87 22.55
C GLN A 309 0.22 -11.06 22.81
N PRO A 310 -0.64 -10.84 21.79
CA PRO A 310 -1.80 -10.00 21.95
C PRO A 310 -2.49 -10.49 23.21
N SER A 311 -2.57 -9.58 24.18
CA SER A 311 -3.17 -9.85 25.47
C SER A 311 -4.43 -10.66 25.24
N LEU A 312 -4.56 -11.83 25.89
CA LEU A 312 -5.79 -12.61 25.85
C LEU A 312 -7.00 -11.79 26.35
N ALA A 313 -6.76 -10.63 26.98
CA ALA A 313 -7.80 -9.63 27.19
C ALA A 313 -8.25 -9.05 25.85
N THR A 314 -9.36 -9.58 25.36
CA THR A 314 -10.10 -9.11 24.17
C THR A 314 -10.74 -7.72 24.35
N ARG A 315 -10.72 -7.17 25.57
CA ARG A 315 -11.38 -5.90 25.94
C ARG A 315 -10.41 -4.76 26.25
N GLY A 316 -9.10 -4.95 26.14
CA GLY A 316 -8.11 -3.90 26.38
C GLY A 316 -6.66 -4.34 26.19
N HIS A 317 -5.75 -3.36 26.11
CA HIS A 317 -4.32 -3.61 26.00
C HIS A 317 -3.72 -3.84 27.38
N HIS A 318 -3.17 -5.03 27.62
CA HIS A 318 -2.33 -5.29 28.79
C HIS A 318 -0.88 -4.98 28.45
N GLN A 319 -0.21 -4.25 29.34
CA GLN A 319 1.21 -3.97 29.16
C GLN A 319 2.03 -5.21 29.51
N PRO A 320 3.11 -5.49 28.76
CA PRO A 320 3.93 -6.68 28.96
C PRO A 320 4.53 -6.71 30.37
N GLY A 321 4.39 -7.86 31.05
CA GLY A 321 4.92 -8.07 32.40
C GLY A 321 6.45 -8.03 32.47
N SER A 322 6.98 -7.73 33.65
CA SER A 322 8.43 -7.59 33.94
C SER A 322 9.30 -8.79 33.51
N ARG A 323 8.72 -9.99 33.43
CA ARG A 323 9.38 -11.22 32.95
C ARG A 323 9.88 -11.12 31.50
N ALA A 324 9.22 -10.34 30.66
CA ALA A 324 9.63 -10.11 29.27
C ALA A 324 10.94 -9.31 29.19
N LEU A 325 11.12 -8.32 30.08
CA LEU A 325 12.36 -7.53 30.18
C LEU A 325 13.54 -8.39 30.64
N VAL A 326 13.34 -9.17 31.69
CA VAL A 326 14.40 -10.03 32.26
C VAL A 326 14.87 -11.05 31.22
N SER A 327 13.95 -11.72 30.55
CA SER A 327 14.31 -12.71 29.53
C SER A 327 14.94 -12.09 28.27
N GLY A 328 14.55 -10.86 27.90
CA GLY A 328 15.22 -10.09 26.85
C GLY A 328 16.66 -9.73 27.23
N ALA A 329 16.87 -9.24 28.45
CA ALA A 329 18.19 -8.88 28.98
C ALA A 329 19.13 -10.10 29.07
N VAL A 330 18.63 -11.25 29.55
CA VAL A 330 19.42 -12.50 29.60
C VAL A 330 19.81 -12.95 28.19
N THR A 331 18.88 -12.90 27.23
CA THR A 331 19.18 -13.27 25.84
C THR A 331 20.25 -12.35 25.25
N ALA A 332 20.13 -11.03 25.46
CA ALA A 332 21.11 -10.06 24.99
C ALA A 332 22.50 -10.28 25.62
N ALA A 333 22.56 -10.60 26.92
CA ALA A 333 23.80 -10.89 27.63
C ALA A 333 24.49 -12.16 27.09
N VAL A 334 23.73 -13.24 26.85
CA VAL A 334 24.27 -14.48 26.26
C VAL A 334 24.80 -14.22 24.85
N VAL A 335 24.06 -13.50 24.01
CA VAL A 335 24.53 -13.17 22.65
C VAL A 335 25.78 -12.29 22.68
N ALA A 336 25.86 -11.32 23.60
CA ALA A 336 27.05 -10.51 23.80
C ALA A 336 28.28 -11.34 24.21
N LEU A 337 28.13 -12.29 25.13
CA LEU A 337 29.20 -13.21 25.52
C LEU A 337 29.67 -14.08 24.34
N LEU A 338 28.73 -14.60 23.55
CA LEU A 338 29.04 -15.35 22.33
C LEU A 338 29.80 -14.51 21.31
N ALA A 339 29.52 -13.20 21.20
CA ALA A 339 30.30 -12.31 20.35
C ALA A 339 31.74 -12.13 20.82
N PHE A 340 31.97 -11.95 22.12
CA PHE A 340 33.33 -11.87 22.64
C PHE A 340 34.12 -13.15 22.37
N TYR A 341 33.48 -14.31 22.54
CA TYR A 341 34.07 -15.60 22.19
C TYR A 341 34.39 -15.71 20.69
N PHE A 342 33.42 -15.36 19.83
CA PHE A 342 33.59 -15.40 18.38
C PHE A 342 34.69 -14.42 17.90
N ALA A 343 34.71 -13.20 18.42
CA ALA A 343 35.76 -12.21 18.13
C ALA A 343 37.14 -12.75 18.50
N SER A 344 37.28 -13.30 19.71
CA SER A 344 38.53 -13.88 20.18
C SER A 344 38.99 -15.05 19.30
N LEU A 345 38.07 -15.94 18.89
CA LEU A 345 38.36 -17.05 17.99
C LEU A 345 38.83 -16.53 16.62
N VAL A 346 38.12 -15.56 16.04
CA VAL A 346 38.48 -14.97 14.74
C VAL A 346 39.81 -14.22 14.79
N SER A 347 40.12 -13.55 15.90
CA SER A 347 41.41 -12.88 16.14
C SER A 347 42.60 -13.83 16.27
N SER A 348 42.36 -15.11 16.54
CA SER A 348 43.42 -16.12 16.55
C SER A 348 43.85 -16.58 15.15
N LEU A 349 43.07 -16.24 14.11
CA LEU A 349 43.36 -16.61 12.73
C LEU A 349 44.38 -15.65 12.11
N PRO A 350 45.43 -16.15 11.43
CA PRO A 350 46.40 -15.31 10.72
C PRO A 350 45.79 -14.77 9.42
N VAL A 351 44.98 -13.71 9.53
CA VAL A 351 44.33 -13.05 8.39
C VAL A 351 45.09 -11.80 7.94
N PRO A 352 45.31 -11.61 6.63
CA PRO A 352 45.90 -10.38 6.09
C PRO A 352 45.09 -9.13 6.47
N GLY A 353 45.75 -7.95 6.54
CA GLY A 353 45.17 -6.73 7.12
C GLY A 353 43.79 -6.31 6.59
N PHE A 354 43.51 -6.49 5.29
CA PHE A 354 42.19 -6.22 4.72
C PHE A 354 41.10 -7.14 5.31
N PHE A 355 41.39 -8.45 5.41
CA PHE A 355 40.47 -9.41 6.00
C PHE A 355 40.38 -9.22 7.52
N GLY A 356 41.47 -8.83 8.19
CA GLY A 356 41.44 -8.49 9.61
C GLY A 356 40.55 -7.27 9.92
N TRP A 357 40.55 -6.26 9.06
CA TRP A 357 39.61 -5.14 9.13
C TRP A 357 38.17 -5.59 8.85
N LEU A 358 37.94 -6.35 7.78
CA LEU A 358 36.63 -6.83 7.37
C LEU A 358 35.95 -7.69 8.45
N LEU A 359 36.71 -8.60 9.07
CA LEU A 359 36.27 -9.49 10.15
C LEU A 359 36.34 -8.81 11.54
N GLY A 360 36.91 -7.61 11.64
CA GLY A 360 37.11 -6.92 12.91
C GLY A 360 38.02 -7.69 13.87
N SER A 361 39.04 -8.39 13.37
CA SER A 361 39.91 -9.27 14.16
C SER A 361 41.10 -8.55 14.81
N TYR A 362 41.29 -7.27 14.50
CA TYR A 362 42.36 -6.44 15.06
C TYR A 362 42.17 -6.20 16.57
N LEU A 363 43.27 -6.05 17.30
CA LEU A 363 43.28 -5.83 18.76
C LEU A 363 42.42 -6.87 19.52
N GLY A 364 42.48 -8.14 19.12
CA GLY A 364 41.71 -9.23 19.74
C GLY A 364 40.20 -9.17 19.50
N GLY A 365 39.76 -8.36 18.53
CA GLY A 365 38.36 -8.20 18.14
C GLY A 365 37.47 -7.45 19.13
N VAL A 366 38.07 -6.98 20.24
CA VAL A 366 37.42 -6.17 21.26
C VAL A 366 36.79 -4.90 20.67
N PRO A 367 37.45 -4.11 19.79
CA PRO A 367 36.85 -2.91 19.24
C PRO A 367 35.59 -3.18 18.41
N ALA A 368 35.56 -4.28 17.64
CA ALA A 368 34.42 -4.64 16.80
C ALA A 368 33.20 -5.04 17.65
N VAL A 369 33.43 -5.82 18.72
CA VAL A 369 32.39 -6.20 19.68
C VAL A 369 31.83 -4.96 20.40
N LEU A 370 32.71 -4.11 20.94
CA LEU A 370 32.30 -2.90 21.66
C LEU A 370 31.56 -1.92 20.76
N ALA A 371 32.02 -1.71 19.53
CA ALA A 371 31.33 -0.88 18.55
C ALA A 371 29.93 -1.42 18.24
N SER A 372 29.79 -2.74 18.08
CA SER A 372 28.51 -3.38 17.77
C SER A 372 27.52 -3.30 18.93
N ILE A 373 27.95 -3.62 20.15
CA ILE A 373 27.11 -3.52 21.35
C ILE A 373 26.75 -2.05 21.61
N GLY A 374 27.74 -1.15 21.53
CA GLY A 374 27.54 0.28 21.68
C GLY A 374 26.55 0.84 20.66
N ALA A 375 26.66 0.45 19.38
CA ALA A 375 25.73 0.86 18.34
C ALA A 375 24.30 0.37 18.59
N VAL A 376 24.11 -0.88 19.06
CA VAL A 376 22.79 -1.41 19.41
C VAL A 376 22.17 -0.68 20.59
N VAL A 377 22.94 -0.45 21.67
CA VAL A 377 22.48 0.29 22.84
C VAL A 377 22.13 1.72 22.47
N PHE A 378 23.02 2.40 21.75
CA PHE A 378 22.81 3.78 21.28
C PHE A 378 21.59 3.88 20.35
N ALA A 379 21.41 2.91 19.44
CA ALA A 379 20.26 2.86 18.56
C ALA A 379 18.95 2.67 19.35
N HIS A 380 18.96 1.79 20.35
CA HIS A 380 17.78 1.57 21.18
C HIS A 380 17.43 2.81 22.01
N VAL A 381 18.40 3.44 22.67
CA VAL A 381 18.20 4.70 23.41
C VAL A 381 17.65 5.79 22.48
N THR A 382 18.26 5.96 21.29
CA THR A 382 17.81 6.96 20.31
C THR A 382 16.37 6.74 19.86
N VAL A 383 15.94 5.49 19.65
CA VAL A 383 14.56 5.16 19.26
C VAL A 383 13.60 5.33 20.44
N VAL A 384 14.00 4.95 21.65
CA VAL A 384 13.20 5.14 22.88
C VAL A 384 12.97 6.63 23.15
N ASP A 385 14.02 7.43 23.07
CA ASP A 385 13.93 8.87 23.30
C ASP A 385 13.01 9.51 22.26
N HIS A 386 13.19 9.16 20.99
CA HIS A 386 12.29 9.61 19.92
C HIS A 386 10.84 9.19 20.16
N ASP A 387 10.58 7.92 20.45
CA ASP A 387 9.21 7.42 20.70
C ASP A 387 8.59 8.08 21.94
N ARG A 388 9.40 8.36 22.97
CA ARG A 388 8.97 9.08 24.17
C ARG A 388 8.65 10.54 23.88
N ASP A 389 9.48 11.22 23.09
CA ASP A 389 9.24 12.61 22.69
C ASP A 389 7.96 12.72 21.87
N ILE A 390 7.71 11.77 20.96
CA ILE A 390 6.47 11.69 20.20
C ILE A 390 5.27 11.39 21.12
N ASP A 391 5.34 10.40 22.02
CA ASP A 391 4.24 10.11 22.96
C ASP A 391 3.94 11.32 23.86
N GLN A 392 4.98 12.03 24.34
CA GLN A 392 4.82 13.24 25.12
C GLN A 392 4.19 14.37 24.29
N LEU A 393 4.60 14.55 23.03
CA LEU A 393 3.99 15.51 22.11
C LEU A 393 2.50 15.19 21.92
N LEU A 394 2.16 13.94 21.60
CA LEU A 394 0.76 13.54 21.39
C LEU A 394 -0.11 13.76 22.64
N ARG A 395 0.42 13.48 23.83
CA ARG A 395 -0.29 13.70 25.10
C ARG A 395 -0.46 15.16 25.50
N THR A 396 0.39 16.06 25.00
CA THR A 396 0.41 17.46 25.44
C THR A 396 -0.25 18.39 24.41
N THR A 397 -0.02 18.17 23.12
CA THR A 397 -0.45 19.08 22.05
C THR A 397 -1.59 18.54 21.20
N MET A 398 -1.83 17.22 21.19
CA MET A 398 -2.84 16.58 20.31
C MET A 398 -4.10 16.15 21.05
N THR A 399 -4.29 16.53 22.31
CA THR A 399 -5.56 16.30 23.00
C THR A 399 -6.62 17.23 22.43
N ARG A 400 -7.89 16.83 22.53
CA ARG A 400 -9.01 17.59 21.96
C ARG A 400 -9.07 19.03 22.47
N ASP A 401 -8.79 19.24 23.75
CA ASP A 401 -8.90 20.57 24.37
C ASP A 401 -7.68 21.46 24.06
N THR A 402 -6.49 20.87 23.88
CA THR A 402 -5.27 21.65 23.65
C THR A 402 -5.00 21.92 22.19
N PHE A 403 -5.34 21.01 21.28
CA PHE A 403 -5.03 21.13 19.85
C PHE A 403 -5.51 22.46 19.21
N PRO A 404 -6.74 22.95 19.45
CA PRO A 404 -7.19 24.23 18.90
C PRO A 404 -6.42 25.45 19.45
N LEU A 405 -5.85 25.33 20.64
CA LEU A 405 -5.11 26.40 21.33
C LEU A 405 -3.63 26.45 20.93
N GLN A 406 -3.11 25.38 20.32
CA GLN A 406 -1.71 25.31 19.95
C GLN A 406 -1.41 26.18 18.72
N PRO A 407 -0.31 26.93 18.72
CA PRO A 407 0.16 27.58 17.50
C PRO A 407 0.55 26.50 16.48
N ARG A 408 0.25 26.76 15.21
CA ARG A 408 0.66 25.86 14.12
C ARG A 408 2.18 25.73 14.11
N PRO A 409 2.74 24.52 13.89
CA PRO A 409 4.19 24.33 13.88
C PRO A 409 4.88 25.26 12.88
N THR A 410 6.02 25.82 13.28
CA THR A 410 6.85 26.63 12.38
C THR A 410 7.57 25.71 11.39
N VAL A 411 7.51 26.07 10.11
CA VAL A 411 8.15 25.34 9.01
C VAL A 411 9.47 26.01 8.63
N PRO A 412 10.47 25.27 8.14
CA PRO A 412 11.69 25.85 7.58
C PRO A 412 11.38 26.91 6.54
N ARG A 413 12.11 28.02 6.59
CA ARG A 413 11.93 29.18 5.70
C ARG A 413 12.50 28.91 4.29
N ARG A 414 11.92 27.94 3.58
CA ARG A 414 12.16 27.77 2.13
C ARG A 414 11.04 28.47 1.36
N LYS A 415 11.43 29.23 0.32
CA LYS A 415 10.50 30.04 -0.49
C LYS A 415 9.43 29.18 -1.17
N TRP A 416 9.85 28.16 -1.92
CA TRP A 416 8.95 27.24 -2.63
C TRP A 416 7.93 26.57 -1.69
N MET A 417 8.36 26.19 -0.49
CA MET A 417 7.49 25.51 0.49
C MET A 417 6.46 26.46 1.11
N ALA A 418 6.83 27.73 1.30
CA ALA A 418 5.89 28.77 1.75
C ALA A 418 4.87 29.11 0.65
N GLU A 419 5.31 29.22 -0.60
CA GLU A 419 4.46 29.43 -1.77
C GLU A 419 3.49 28.26 -1.96
N ARG A 420 3.97 27.02 -1.88
CA ARG A 420 3.12 25.84 -1.98
C ARG A 420 2.10 25.74 -0.83
N LEU A 421 2.49 26.04 0.40
CA LEU A 421 1.53 26.07 1.53
C LEU A 421 0.46 27.15 1.33
N ALA A 422 0.78 28.26 0.67
CA ALA A 422 -0.20 29.28 0.30
C ALA A 422 -1.13 28.75 -0.82
N ALA A 423 -0.60 28.07 -1.83
CA ALA A 423 -1.40 27.42 -2.88
C ALA A 423 -2.35 26.36 -2.29
N VAL A 424 -1.89 25.51 -1.37
CA VAL A 424 -2.71 24.53 -0.65
C VAL A 424 -3.84 25.22 0.13
N ARG A 425 -3.53 26.35 0.80
CA ARG A 425 -4.56 27.14 1.51
C ARG A 425 -5.62 27.68 0.55
N GLN A 426 -5.21 28.21 -0.59
CA GLN A 426 -6.14 28.74 -1.59
C GLN A 426 -7.00 27.62 -2.21
N ALA A 427 -6.39 26.46 -2.50
CA ALA A 427 -7.11 25.29 -3.01
C ALA A 427 -8.17 24.76 -2.04
N GLN A 428 -7.88 24.79 -0.73
CA GLN A 428 -8.83 24.33 0.30
C GLN A 428 -10.13 25.15 0.34
N VAL A 429 -10.08 26.42 -0.05
CA VAL A 429 -11.26 27.31 -0.13
C VAL A 429 -11.75 27.51 -1.57
N GLY A 430 -11.18 26.78 -2.52
CA GLY A 430 -11.51 26.88 -3.94
C GLY A 430 -12.86 26.27 -4.31
N ASN A 431 -13.40 26.68 -5.46
CA ASN A 431 -14.57 26.05 -6.08
C ASN A 431 -14.22 25.20 -7.31
N VAL A 432 -12.93 25.05 -7.64
CA VAL A 432 -12.47 24.21 -8.75
C VAL A 432 -11.75 22.97 -8.21
N THR A 433 -12.07 21.81 -8.76
CA THR A 433 -11.32 20.57 -8.55
C THR A 433 -10.79 20.08 -9.89
N VAL A 434 -9.47 20.19 -10.06
CA VAL A 434 -8.76 19.64 -11.21
C VAL A 434 -8.33 18.22 -10.85
N TYR A 435 -8.83 17.23 -11.58
CA TYR A 435 -8.56 15.82 -11.31
C TYR A 435 -7.67 15.21 -12.39
N SER A 436 -6.84 14.24 -11.98
CA SER A 436 -6.06 13.40 -12.89
C SER A 436 -6.81 12.10 -13.20
N GLY A 437 -6.64 11.58 -14.42
CA GLY A 437 -7.21 10.29 -14.83
C GLY A 437 -8.70 10.34 -15.18
N TYR A 438 -9.44 9.29 -14.83
CA TYR A 438 -10.82 9.09 -15.29
C TYR A 438 -11.90 9.61 -14.33
N THR A 439 -11.68 9.51 -13.02
CA THR A 439 -12.70 9.81 -12.02
C THR A 439 -12.59 11.25 -11.51
N PRO A 440 -13.66 12.08 -11.62
CA PRO A 440 -13.59 13.49 -11.24
C PRO A 440 -13.58 13.73 -9.72
N PHE A 441 -14.13 12.80 -8.94
CA PHE A 441 -14.41 12.98 -7.52
C PHE A 441 -13.22 12.66 -6.60
N ILE A 442 -11.99 13.01 -6.99
CA ILE A 442 -10.82 12.83 -6.13
C ILE A 442 -10.98 13.62 -4.83
N GLY A 443 -10.71 12.98 -3.70
CA GLY A 443 -10.87 13.55 -2.37
C GLY A 443 -12.21 13.22 -1.69
N TYR A 444 -13.09 12.48 -2.36
CA TYR A 444 -14.41 12.12 -1.85
C TYR A 444 -14.64 10.61 -1.70
N SER A 445 -13.62 9.78 -1.89
CA SER A 445 -13.67 8.30 -1.98
C SER A 445 -14.38 7.76 -3.22
N GLU A 446 -14.35 6.44 -3.40
CA GLU A 446 -15.05 5.76 -4.49
C GLU A 446 -16.57 5.97 -4.40
N THR A 447 -17.23 6.04 -5.55
CA THR A 447 -18.69 6.22 -5.64
C THR A 447 -19.42 5.10 -4.89
N HIS A 448 -20.21 5.48 -3.90
CA HIS A 448 -21.03 4.58 -3.10
C HIS A 448 -22.28 4.13 -3.88
N SER A 449 -22.99 5.09 -4.47
CA SER A 449 -24.15 4.85 -5.34
C SER A 449 -24.30 5.98 -6.35
N LYS A 450 -24.90 5.70 -7.50
CA LYS A 450 -25.18 6.72 -8.52
C LYS A 450 -26.44 6.38 -9.29
N TRP A 451 -27.14 7.41 -9.74
CA TRP A 451 -28.28 7.28 -10.64
C TRP A 451 -28.40 8.53 -11.52
N SER A 452 -29.07 8.35 -12.65
CA SER A 452 -29.31 9.41 -13.62
C SER A 452 -30.76 9.39 -14.06
N LEU A 453 -31.31 10.57 -14.29
CA LEU A 453 -32.70 10.81 -14.67
C LEU A 453 -32.74 11.66 -15.92
N ALA A 454 -33.63 11.34 -16.85
CA ALA A 454 -33.90 12.15 -18.03
C ALA A 454 -35.41 12.40 -18.11
N VAL A 455 -35.82 13.64 -17.95
CA VAL A 455 -37.23 14.04 -17.88
C VAL A 455 -37.56 14.96 -19.05
N PRO A 456 -38.47 14.58 -19.96
CA PRO A 456 -38.90 15.45 -21.03
C PRO A 456 -39.68 16.65 -20.46
N LEU A 457 -39.34 17.86 -20.89
CA LEU A 457 -39.98 19.11 -20.49
C LEU A 457 -41.19 19.37 -21.38
N LEU A 458 -42.30 18.72 -21.02
CA LEU A 458 -43.61 18.87 -21.66
C LEU A 458 -44.47 19.87 -20.87
N PRO A 459 -45.28 20.71 -21.54
CA PRO A 459 -46.31 21.48 -20.87
C PRO A 459 -47.25 20.55 -20.08
N SER A 460 -47.70 20.99 -18.90
CA SER A 460 -48.71 20.26 -18.13
C SER A 460 -50.06 20.30 -18.84
N ASP A 461 -50.66 19.14 -19.11
CA ASP A 461 -52.04 19.04 -19.58
C ASP A 461 -53.00 19.23 -18.39
N ASP A 462 -53.50 20.45 -18.19
CA ASP A 462 -54.57 20.65 -17.20
C ASP A 462 -55.90 20.09 -17.74
N ARG A 463 -56.39 19.04 -17.07
CA ARG A 463 -57.79 18.61 -17.16
C ARG A 463 -58.66 19.71 -16.57
N ALA A 464 -59.47 20.32 -17.44
CA ALA A 464 -60.63 21.16 -17.15
C ALA A 464 -61.04 21.22 -15.66
N GLY A 465 -60.76 22.34 -14.97
CA GLY A 465 -61.64 22.72 -13.85
C GLY A 465 -61.11 23.67 -12.78
N MET A 466 -59.83 23.69 -12.40
CA MET A 466 -59.43 24.47 -11.23
C MET A 466 -58.03 25.06 -11.38
N THR A 467 -57.98 26.40 -11.45
CA THR A 467 -56.84 27.31 -11.66
C THR A 467 -56.34 27.42 -13.11
N ALA A 468 -56.50 28.61 -13.69
CA ALA A 468 -55.96 28.96 -15.00
C ALA A 468 -54.45 29.16 -14.88
N ARG A 469 -53.68 28.08 -15.09
CA ARG A 469 -52.24 28.17 -15.35
C ARG A 469 -52.01 28.65 -16.80
N PRO A 470 -50.97 29.46 -17.07
CA PRO A 470 -50.69 29.92 -18.43
C PRO A 470 -50.50 28.73 -19.38
N ALA A 471 -51.01 28.87 -20.62
CA ALA A 471 -51.03 27.80 -21.63
C ALA A 471 -49.63 27.36 -22.13
N GLU A 472 -48.60 28.17 -21.85
CA GLU A 472 -47.20 27.84 -22.13
C GLU A 472 -46.40 27.86 -20.81
N PRO A 473 -45.54 26.84 -20.56
CA PRO A 473 -44.72 26.78 -19.37
C PRO A 473 -43.68 27.91 -19.37
N GLU A 474 -43.35 28.40 -18.18
CA GLU A 474 -42.33 29.44 -18.01
C GLU A 474 -40.94 28.85 -18.33
N PRO A 475 -40.16 29.43 -19.27
CA PRO A 475 -38.82 28.96 -19.55
C PRO A 475 -37.92 29.26 -18.35
N PHE A 476 -37.09 28.29 -17.95
CA PHE A 476 -36.16 28.45 -16.84
C PHE A 476 -34.73 28.14 -17.27
N THR A 477 -33.77 28.66 -16.51
CA THR A 477 -32.35 28.33 -16.67
C THR A 477 -31.90 27.26 -15.68
N VAL A 478 -30.86 26.50 -16.03
CA VAL A 478 -30.28 25.51 -15.10
C VAL A 478 -29.79 26.20 -13.81
N ALA A 479 -29.31 27.45 -13.92
CA ALA A 479 -28.91 28.26 -12.76
C ALA A 479 -30.06 28.48 -11.77
N GLU A 480 -31.25 28.87 -12.26
CA GLU A 480 -32.45 29.05 -11.42
C GLU A 480 -32.85 27.75 -10.71
N LEU A 481 -32.79 26.61 -11.40
CA LEU A 481 -33.08 25.31 -10.80
C LEU A 481 -32.08 24.97 -9.69
N VAL A 482 -30.78 25.15 -9.93
CA VAL A 482 -29.73 24.91 -8.92
C VAL A 482 -29.91 25.83 -7.72
N ASP A 483 -30.21 27.12 -7.94
CA ASP A 483 -30.48 28.08 -6.88
C ASP A 483 -31.69 27.69 -6.04
N HIS A 484 -32.77 27.22 -6.69
CA HIS A 484 -33.96 26.72 -5.99
C HIS A 484 -33.65 25.49 -5.14
N VAL A 485 -32.93 24.50 -5.68
CA VAL A 485 -32.52 23.30 -4.96
C VAL A 485 -31.62 23.67 -3.78
N ARG A 486 -30.63 24.56 -3.99
CA ARG A 486 -29.72 25.07 -2.95
C ARG A 486 -30.51 25.74 -1.83
N ALA A 487 -31.44 26.62 -2.15
CA ALA A 487 -32.29 27.31 -1.17
C ALA A 487 -33.16 26.32 -0.38
N ARG A 488 -33.76 25.33 -1.06
CA ARG A 488 -34.59 24.31 -0.42
C ARG A 488 -33.80 23.45 0.56
N LEU A 489 -32.60 22.99 0.17
CA LEU A 489 -31.72 22.21 1.04
C LEU A 489 -31.23 23.01 2.25
N ARG A 490 -30.88 24.29 2.08
CA ARG A 490 -30.55 25.19 3.20
C ARG A 490 -31.72 25.36 4.17
N ALA A 491 -32.92 25.61 3.65
CA ALA A 491 -34.12 25.77 4.49
C ALA A 491 -34.49 24.49 5.27
N VAL A 492 -34.23 23.30 4.72
CA VAL A 492 -34.39 22.03 5.45
C VAL A 492 -33.35 21.89 6.56
N ALA A 493 -32.10 22.27 6.29
CA ALA A 493 -31.05 22.26 7.31
C ALA A 493 -31.36 23.22 8.48
N GLU A 494 -31.79 24.44 8.19
CA GLU A 494 -32.12 25.46 9.20
C GLU A 494 -33.31 25.03 10.08
N ARG A 495 -34.38 24.49 9.50
CA ARG A 495 -35.55 24.00 10.27
C ARG A 495 -35.20 22.86 11.21
N GLY A 496 -34.34 21.95 10.77
CA GLY A 496 -33.84 20.90 11.62
C GLY A 496 -33.11 21.42 12.86
N VAL A 497 -32.30 22.48 12.71
CA VAL A 497 -31.56 23.10 13.83
C VAL A 497 -32.52 23.75 14.83
N THR A 498 -33.58 24.42 14.35
CA THR A 498 -34.56 25.08 15.23
C THR A 498 -35.42 24.07 16.00
N ASP A 499 -35.83 22.97 15.38
CA ASP A 499 -36.62 21.92 16.04
C ASP A 499 -35.78 21.13 17.06
N GLY A 500 -34.49 20.91 16.77
CA GLY A 500 -33.55 20.29 17.72
C GLY A 500 -33.24 21.15 18.94
N ALA A 501 -33.18 22.49 18.79
CA ALA A 501 -32.98 23.42 19.90
C ALA A 501 -34.25 23.59 20.76
N ALA A 502 -35.44 23.54 20.16
CA ALA A 502 -36.71 23.61 20.87
C ALA A 502 -37.08 22.31 21.61
N LYS A 503 -36.69 21.14 21.09
CA LYS A 503 -36.98 19.81 21.68
C LYS A 503 -35.91 19.30 22.66
N ALA A 504 -34.91 20.10 23.01
CA ALA A 504 -33.95 19.75 24.08
C ALA A 504 -34.60 19.64 25.48
N GLY A 505 -35.89 20.00 25.63
CA GLY A 505 -36.65 19.93 26.87
C GLY A 505 -37.75 18.85 26.95
N GLU A 506 -38.27 18.31 25.84
CA GLU A 506 -39.38 17.33 25.86
C GLU A 506 -39.26 16.31 24.72
N GLU A 507 -39.63 15.07 25.03
CA GLU A 507 -39.51 13.85 24.23
C GLU A 507 -39.90 14.06 22.75
N ALA A 508 -38.90 14.05 21.86
CA ALA A 508 -39.10 14.25 20.44
C ALA A 508 -39.70 13.00 19.77
N GLU A 509 -40.83 13.16 19.07
CA GLU A 509 -41.34 12.14 18.14
C GLU A 509 -40.31 11.78 17.05
N PRO A 510 -40.20 10.49 16.67
CA PRO A 510 -39.19 10.00 15.75
C PRO A 510 -39.62 10.23 14.29
N GLY A 511 -39.17 11.31 13.64
CA GLY A 511 -39.53 11.51 12.23
C GLY A 511 -38.77 12.59 11.46
N GLU A 512 -38.42 13.72 12.07
CA GLU A 512 -37.80 14.85 11.36
C GLU A 512 -36.50 15.25 12.06
N GLU A 513 -35.37 14.82 11.49
CA GLU A 513 -34.03 15.03 12.06
C GLU A 513 -33.19 15.96 11.18
N ALA A 514 -32.37 16.78 11.85
CA ALA A 514 -31.72 17.95 11.30
C ALA A 514 -30.49 17.66 10.44
N LEU A 515 -30.42 18.28 9.26
CA LEU A 515 -29.19 18.46 8.46
C LEU A 515 -28.29 19.57 9.04
N GLY A 516 -28.15 19.65 10.37
CA GLY A 516 -27.62 20.83 11.07
C GLY A 516 -26.15 21.18 10.81
N SER A 517 -25.40 20.28 10.16
CA SER A 517 -24.00 20.49 9.73
C SER A 517 -23.83 20.54 8.21
N LEU A 518 -24.91 20.78 7.46
CA LEU A 518 -24.88 20.75 6.00
C LEU A 518 -24.01 21.85 5.39
N VAL A 519 -23.05 21.45 4.56
CA VAL A 519 -22.23 22.35 3.75
C VAL A 519 -22.63 22.18 2.28
N ILE A 520 -23.10 23.26 1.66
CA ILE A 520 -23.45 23.28 0.24
C ILE A 520 -22.52 24.23 -0.49
N GLU A 521 -21.88 23.74 -1.55
CA GLU A 521 -20.94 24.50 -2.35
C GLU A 521 -21.09 24.21 -3.83
N ASP A 522 -20.86 25.23 -4.65
CA ASP A 522 -20.71 25.08 -6.09
C ASP A 522 -19.31 24.59 -6.39
N ARG A 523 -19.21 23.49 -7.12
CA ARG A 523 -17.92 22.90 -7.48
C ARG A 523 -17.85 22.58 -8.95
N VAL A 524 -16.79 23.08 -9.60
CA VAL A 524 -16.47 22.79 -10.99
C VAL A 524 -15.40 21.71 -11.03
N PHE A 525 -15.72 20.58 -11.65
CA PHE A 525 -14.77 19.51 -11.90
C PHE A 525 -14.23 19.61 -13.32
N VAL A 526 -12.91 19.53 -13.45
CA VAL A 526 -12.22 19.61 -14.75
C VAL A 526 -11.06 18.64 -14.84
N ASN A 527 -10.85 18.06 -16.01
CA ASN A 527 -9.75 17.11 -16.24
C ASN A 527 -8.44 17.86 -16.45
N GLY A 528 -7.41 17.50 -15.68
CA GLY A 528 -6.09 18.12 -15.69
C GLY A 528 -5.36 18.09 -17.02
N THR A 529 -5.67 17.14 -17.91
CA THR A 529 -5.04 17.06 -19.25
C THR A 529 -5.72 17.94 -20.30
N THR A 530 -6.86 18.57 -19.96
CA THR A 530 -7.67 19.35 -20.92
C THR A 530 -7.61 20.86 -20.70
N ILE A 531 -6.92 21.31 -19.65
CA ILE A 531 -6.89 22.72 -19.25
C ILE A 531 -5.69 23.52 -19.76
N GLY A 532 -4.73 22.87 -20.42
CA GLY A 532 -3.48 23.51 -20.84
C GLY A 532 -3.68 24.79 -21.68
N ASP A 533 -4.69 24.80 -22.54
CA ASP A 533 -5.01 25.92 -23.45
C ASP A 533 -6.19 26.78 -22.96
N ASP A 534 -6.79 26.48 -21.80
CA ASP A 534 -7.95 27.20 -21.28
C ASP A 534 -7.53 28.29 -20.28
N GLU A 535 -7.58 29.54 -20.73
CA GLU A 535 -7.19 30.73 -19.95
C GLU A 535 -7.96 30.87 -18.63
N ARG A 536 -9.13 30.24 -18.49
CA ARG A 536 -9.90 30.23 -17.23
C ARG A 536 -9.20 29.44 -16.12
N PHE A 537 -8.39 28.44 -16.51
CA PHE A 537 -7.77 27.49 -15.58
C PHE A 537 -6.25 27.61 -15.51
N ILE A 538 -5.59 28.12 -16.56
CA ILE A 538 -4.13 28.31 -16.60
C ILE A 538 -3.81 29.75 -16.99
N GLU A 539 -3.34 30.55 -16.03
CA GLU A 539 -2.70 31.84 -16.29
C GLU A 539 -1.19 31.60 -16.53
N ALA A 540 -0.82 31.20 -17.76
CA ALA A 540 0.52 30.73 -18.14
C ALA A 540 1.69 31.65 -17.73
N GLU A 541 1.43 32.95 -17.56
CA GLU A 541 2.44 33.96 -17.19
C GLU A 541 2.64 34.13 -15.66
N ARG A 542 1.73 33.61 -14.83
CA ARG A 542 1.66 33.94 -13.39
C ARG A 542 1.83 32.75 -12.45
N SER A 543 1.48 31.53 -12.87
CA SER A 543 1.45 30.38 -11.98
C SER A 543 1.66 29.06 -12.71
N ILE A 544 2.45 28.17 -12.10
CA ILE A 544 2.58 26.76 -12.51
C ILE A 544 1.42 25.88 -12.03
N THR A 545 0.64 26.36 -11.07
CA THR A 545 -0.52 25.65 -10.50
C THR A 545 -1.82 26.17 -11.13
N PRO A 546 -2.79 25.29 -11.47
CA PRO A 546 -4.08 25.71 -11.98
C PRO A 546 -4.87 26.64 -11.07
N THR A 547 -5.74 27.44 -11.67
CA THR A 547 -6.70 28.30 -10.97
C THR A 547 -7.61 27.47 -10.08
N VAL A 548 -7.64 27.82 -8.79
CA VAL A 548 -8.42 27.11 -7.76
C VAL A 548 -9.80 27.71 -7.54
N ARG A 549 -10.05 28.92 -8.07
CA ARG A 549 -11.30 29.65 -7.88
C ARG A 549 -11.72 30.36 -9.16
N LEU A 550 -12.94 30.07 -9.62
CA LEU A 550 -13.65 30.79 -10.68
C LEU A 550 -14.64 31.79 -10.08
N SER A 551 -14.92 32.86 -10.81
CA SER A 551 -15.94 33.84 -10.45
C SER A 551 -17.36 33.23 -10.53
N PRO A 552 -18.35 33.77 -9.79
CA PRO A 552 -19.73 33.30 -9.90
C PRO A 552 -20.27 33.33 -11.33
N GLU A 553 -19.91 34.35 -12.12
CA GLU A 553 -20.32 34.52 -13.50
C GLU A 553 -19.74 33.42 -14.40
N GLU A 554 -18.47 33.05 -14.20
CA GLU A 554 -17.83 31.96 -14.94
C GLU A 554 -18.47 30.60 -14.61
N VAL A 555 -18.79 30.38 -13.33
CA VAL A 555 -19.50 29.16 -12.89
C VAL A 555 -20.89 29.09 -13.53
N GLU A 556 -21.63 30.20 -13.54
CA GLU A 556 -22.95 30.28 -14.18
C GLU A 556 -22.86 30.00 -15.69
N GLN A 557 -21.87 30.54 -16.40
CA GLN A 557 -21.65 30.22 -17.81
C GLN A 557 -21.38 28.72 -18.04
N ILE A 558 -20.64 28.06 -17.14
CA ILE A 558 -20.41 26.61 -17.19
C ILE A 558 -21.71 25.83 -16.96
N MET A 559 -22.58 26.30 -16.06
CA MET A 559 -23.88 25.68 -15.81
C MET A 559 -24.81 25.79 -17.01
N LEU A 560 -24.84 26.96 -17.66
CA LEU A 560 -25.67 27.22 -18.85
C LEU A 560 -25.18 26.44 -20.07
N ARG A 561 -23.86 26.26 -20.21
CA ARG A 561 -23.24 25.58 -21.36
C ARG A 561 -22.11 24.66 -20.90
N PRO A 562 -22.42 23.42 -20.46
CA PRO A 562 -21.39 22.46 -20.09
C PRO A 562 -20.58 22.03 -21.33
N THR A 563 -19.33 22.47 -21.43
CA THR A 563 -18.43 22.16 -22.56
C THR A 563 -17.44 21.06 -22.20
N GLY A 564 -17.12 20.19 -23.18
CA GLY A 564 -16.02 19.22 -23.09
C GLY A 564 -16.01 18.40 -21.78
N THR A 565 -14.94 18.54 -21.01
CA THR A 565 -14.67 17.85 -19.72
C THR A 565 -15.00 18.68 -18.48
N VAL A 566 -15.46 19.93 -18.62
CA VAL A 566 -15.76 20.85 -17.51
C VAL A 566 -17.22 20.68 -17.09
N ARG A 567 -17.47 20.34 -15.83
CA ARG A 567 -18.83 20.16 -15.31
C ARG A 567 -19.00 20.84 -13.96
N HIS A 568 -20.07 21.62 -13.83
CA HIS A 568 -20.56 22.10 -12.54
C HIS A 568 -21.34 21.01 -11.83
N TYR A 569 -21.11 20.88 -10.53
CA TYR A 569 -21.90 20.10 -9.61
C TYR A 569 -22.25 20.97 -8.40
N LEU A 570 -23.49 20.86 -7.94
CA LEU A 570 -23.87 21.31 -6.60
C LEU A 570 -23.44 20.21 -5.63
N ALA A 571 -22.39 20.48 -4.85
CA ALA A 571 -21.82 19.54 -3.89
C ALA A 571 -22.43 19.76 -2.51
N VAL A 572 -22.93 18.69 -1.92
CA VAL A 572 -23.66 18.70 -0.65
C VAL A 572 -22.92 17.77 0.31
N HIS A 573 -22.24 18.33 1.30
CA HIS A 573 -21.45 17.59 2.30
C HIS A 573 -22.14 17.64 3.66
N VAL A 574 -22.26 16.49 4.32
CA VAL A 574 -22.88 16.40 5.64
C VAL A 574 -21.89 15.77 6.62
N PRO A 575 -20.93 16.54 7.15
CA PRO A 575 -19.98 16.03 8.12
C PRO A 575 -20.68 15.53 9.39
N MET A 576 -20.32 14.32 9.78
CA MET A 576 -20.90 13.59 10.92
C MET A 576 -19.79 12.87 11.68
N TRP A 577 -20.05 12.45 12.92
CA TRP A 577 -19.05 11.82 13.79
C TRP A 577 -17.77 12.68 13.90
N GLY A 578 -17.91 13.99 14.13
CA GLY A 578 -16.77 14.92 14.19
C GLY A 578 -15.98 15.09 12.87
N GLY A 579 -16.60 14.76 11.74
CA GLY A 579 -16.00 14.76 10.40
C GLY A 579 -15.38 13.43 10.00
N ASP A 580 -15.38 12.43 10.89
CA ASP A 580 -14.79 11.12 10.64
C ASP A 580 -15.52 10.38 9.52
N VAL A 581 -16.82 10.64 9.36
CA VAL A 581 -17.60 10.21 8.19
C VAL A 581 -18.20 11.43 7.50
N VAL A 582 -18.07 11.53 6.18
CA VAL A 582 -18.61 12.64 5.40
C VAL A 582 -19.31 12.12 4.14
N PRO A 583 -20.63 11.87 4.21
CA PRO A 583 -21.46 11.69 3.03
C PRO A 583 -21.45 12.96 2.18
N SER A 584 -21.26 12.77 0.89
CA SER A 584 -21.14 13.80 -0.13
C SER A 584 -22.06 13.43 -1.29
N VAL A 585 -23.01 14.30 -1.61
CA VAL A 585 -23.94 14.13 -2.74
C VAL A 585 -23.59 15.18 -3.79
N PHE A 586 -23.29 14.74 -4.99
CA PHE A 586 -22.98 15.60 -6.13
C PHE A 586 -24.15 15.60 -7.10
N LEU A 587 -24.73 16.77 -7.31
CA LEU A 587 -25.89 16.96 -8.18
C LEU A 587 -25.46 17.74 -9.43
N HIS A 588 -25.59 17.11 -10.59
CA HIS A 588 -25.37 17.76 -11.88
C HIS A 588 -26.68 17.87 -12.65
N PHE A 589 -26.94 19.07 -13.15
CA PHE A 589 -28.12 19.41 -13.93
C PHE A 589 -27.68 19.89 -15.32
N SER A 590 -28.36 19.44 -16.37
CA SER A 590 -28.19 19.98 -17.71
C SER A 590 -29.49 19.88 -18.50
N THR A 591 -29.69 20.79 -19.45
CA THR A 591 -30.84 20.76 -20.36
C THR A 591 -30.36 20.57 -21.78
N ALA A 592 -30.88 19.54 -22.46
CA ALA A 592 -30.56 19.26 -23.86
C ALA A 592 -31.83 18.78 -24.58
N GLY A 593 -32.14 19.35 -25.75
CA GLY A 593 -33.27 18.92 -26.57
C GLY A 593 -34.62 18.89 -25.82
N ARG A 594 -34.94 19.95 -25.05
CA ARG A 594 -36.14 20.02 -24.17
C ARG A 594 -36.24 18.87 -23.15
N THR A 595 -35.11 18.29 -22.76
CA THR A 595 -35.04 17.26 -21.72
C THR A 595 -34.16 17.76 -20.59
N LEU A 596 -34.63 17.63 -19.35
CA LEU A 596 -33.82 17.87 -18.15
C LEU A 596 -33.08 16.58 -17.81
N HIS A 597 -31.75 16.65 -17.82
CA HIS A 597 -30.87 15.60 -17.34
C HIS A 597 -30.41 15.93 -15.94
N LEU A 598 -30.61 14.98 -15.02
CA LEU A 598 -30.13 15.03 -13.65
C LEU A 598 -29.22 13.84 -13.43
N HIS A 599 -28.04 14.09 -12.89
CA HIS A 599 -27.09 13.06 -12.49
C HIS A 599 -26.74 13.25 -11.01
N CYS A 600 -26.87 12.18 -10.23
CA CYS A 600 -26.58 12.18 -8.80
C CYS A 600 -25.51 11.13 -8.50
N ASP A 601 -24.35 11.57 -8.03
CA ASP A 601 -23.29 10.69 -7.55
C ASP A 601 -23.15 10.85 -6.03
N ASN A 602 -23.30 9.74 -5.30
CA ASN A 602 -23.15 9.71 -3.85
C ASN A 602 -21.80 9.09 -3.49
N HIS A 603 -21.08 9.79 -2.64
CA HIS A 603 -19.75 9.47 -2.17
C HIS A 603 -19.75 9.49 -0.65
N VAL A 604 -19.09 8.54 0.00
CA VAL A 604 -19.05 8.48 1.47
C VAL A 604 -17.61 8.32 1.92
N LEU A 605 -16.99 9.43 2.33
CA LEU A 605 -15.70 9.38 2.99
C LEU A 605 -15.87 8.66 4.33
N GLY A 606 -15.29 7.47 4.42
CA GLY A 606 -15.30 6.66 5.63
C GLY A 606 -14.34 7.17 6.72
N PRO A 607 -14.32 6.47 7.88
CA PRO A 607 -13.49 6.85 9.00
C PRO A 607 -12.01 6.88 8.66
N VAL A 608 -11.28 7.76 9.32
CA VAL A 608 -9.82 7.78 9.31
C VAL A 608 -9.29 6.44 9.85
N ALA A 609 -8.11 6.01 9.41
CA ALA A 609 -7.46 4.79 9.90
C ALA A 609 -7.50 4.70 11.43
N ALA A 610 -7.84 3.51 11.93
CA ALA A 610 -8.00 3.24 13.37
C ALA A 610 -6.76 3.68 14.17
N ASP A 611 -5.55 3.43 13.65
CA ASP A 611 -4.30 3.75 14.33
C ASP A 611 -4.10 5.26 14.58
N TYR A 612 -4.78 6.13 13.83
CA TYR A 612 -4.66 7.58 13.99
C TYR A 612 -5.51 8.12 15.15
N HIS A 613 -6.50 7.34 15.59
CA HIS A 613 -7.31 7.61 16.78
C HIS A 613 -6.57 7.27 18.08
N VAL A 614 -5.29 6.85 18.01
CA VAL A 614 -4.47 6.49 19.18
C VAL A 614 -4.42 7.60 20.22
N VAL A 615 -4.45 8.86 19.80
CA VAL A 615 -4.36 10.03 20.68
C VAL A 615 -5.49 10.08 21.72
N ASP A 616 -6.69 9.63 21.36
CA ASP A 616 -7.84 9.62 22.28
C ASP A 616 -7.75 8.51 23.33
N ARG A 617 -6.82 7.57 23.16
CA ARG A 617 -6.47 6.55 24.16
C ARG A 617 -5.39 7.02 25.12
N LEU A 618 -4.63 8.06 24.77
CA LEU A 618 -3.53 8.57 25.58
C LEU A 618 -4.07 9.45 26.72
N ARG A 619 -4.55 8.83 27.80
CA ARG A 619 -5.00 9.54 28.99
C ARG A 619 -3.84 9.87 29.92
N GLY A 620 -3.73 11.13 30.33
CA GLY A 620 -2.81 11.60 31.37
C GLY A 620 -1.32 11.48 31.01
N PRO A 621 -0.43 11.83 31.96
CA PRO A 621 1.01 11.74 31.77
C PRO A 621 1.47 10.29 31.63
N LEU A 622 2.61 10.08 30.96
CA LEU A 622 3.17 8.76 30.74
C LEU A 622 3.62 8.09 32.05
N GLY A 623 2.77 7.20 32.57
CA GLY A 623 3.00 6.40 33.77
C GLY A 623 4.13 5.37 33.63
N PRO A 624 4.58 4.78 34.76
CA PRO A 624 5.73 3.88 34.78
C PRO A 624 5.54 2.63 33.92
N ASP A 625 4.33 2.06 33.89
CA ASP A 625 4.05 0.88 33.08
C ASP A 625 3.94 1.23 31.58
N GLY A 626 3.44 2.43 31.25
CA GLY A 626 3.48 2.97 29.88
C GLY A 626 4.91 3.14 29.36
N ARG A 627 5.84 3.62 30.20
CA ARG A 627 7.26 3.70 29.86
C ARG A 627 7.85 2.32 29.58
N ARG A 628 7.50 1.31 30.37
CA ARG A 628 7.94 -0.08 30.14
C ARG A 628 7.40 -0.65 28.83
N GLY A 629 6.12 -0.40 28.55
CA GLY A 629 5.50 -0.78 27.28
C GLY A 629 6.20 -0.13 26.09
N LEU A 630 6.53 1.16 26.19
CA LEU A 630 7.24 1.91 25.15
C LEU A 630 8.67 1.39 24.94
N LEU A 631 9.41 1.11 26.02
CA LEU A 631 10.75 0.49 25.97
C LEU A 631 10.74 -0.88 25.26
N LEU A 632 9.72 -1.70 25.50
CA LEU A 632 9.61 -3.01 24.86
C LEU A 632 9.14 -2.91 23.41
N ALA A 633 8.22 -1.98 23.11
CA ALA A 633 7.72 -1.76 21.76
C ALA A 633 8.79 -1.16 20.83
N SER A 634 9.61 -0.23 21.34
CA SER A 634 10.70 0.39 20.61
C SER A 634 11.77 -0.64 20.23
N LEU A 635 12.04 -1.62 21.10
CA LEU A 635 13.02 -2.70 20.87
C LEU A 635 12.74 -3.48 19.57
N ALA A 636 11.47 -3.75 19.27
CA ALA A 636 11.06 -4.43 18.03
C ALA A 636 11.22 -3.55 16.78
N ARG A 637 11.11 -2.22 16.92
CA ARG A 637 11.26 -1.24 15.82
C ARG A 637 12.72 -0.84 15.58
N THR A 638 13.59 -0.90 16.59
CA THR A 638 14.99 -0.47 16.51
C THR A 638 15.73 -1.14 15.35
N GLY A 639 15.53 -2.45 15.14
CA GLY A 639 16.17 -3.19 14.05
C GLY A 639 15.85 -2.62 12.66
N GLY A 640 14.58 -2.38 12.37
CA GLY A 640 14.17 -1.80 11.08
C GLY A 640 14.70 -0.37 10.91
N ALA A 641 14.60 0.45 11.95
CA ALA A 641 15.07 1.83 11.93
C ALA A 641 16.59 1.93 11.72
N PHE A 642 17.39 1.11 12.41
CA PHE A 642 18.86 1.14 12.34
C PHE A 642 19.38 0.86 10.92
N PHE A 643 18.90 -0.22 10.28
CA PHE A 643 19.37 -0.57 8.93
C PHE A 643 18.78 0.31 7.83
N ALA A 644 17.60 0.90 8.05
CA ALA A 644 17.03 1.86 7.11
C ALA A 644 17.63 3.26 7.24
N ALA A 645 18.25 3.59 8.38
CA ALA A 645 18.73 4.94 8.70
C ALA A 645 19.71 5.53 7.68
N PRO A 646 20.76 4.82 7.19
CA PRO A 646 21.66 5.38 6.18
C PRO A 646 20.93 5.77 4.90
N TYR A 647 20.00 4.93 4.44
CA TYR A 647 19.19 5.20 3.26
C TYR A 647 18.24 6.38 3.49
N ARG A 648 17.57 6.45 4.65
CA ARG A 648 16.65 7.56 5.00
C ARG A 648 17.38 8.89 5.15
N ALA A 649 18.53 8.89 5.84
CA ALA A 649 19.41 10.06 5.95
C ALA A 649 19.88 10.54 4.58
N LEU A 650 20.29 9.63 3.70
CA LEU A 650 20.69 9.95 2.33
C LEU A 650 19.52 10.45 1.48
N ARG A 651 18.33 9.84 1.59
CA ARG A 651 17.11 10.27 0.89
C ARG A 651 16.69 11.68 1.29
N HIS A 652 16.83 12.03 2.57
CA HIS A 652 16.58 13.36 3.10
C HIS A 652 17.66 14.36 2.64
N ALA A 653 18.95 14.01 2.74
CA ALA A 653 20.03 14.86 2.26
C ALA A 653 19.93 15.18 0.75
N ARG A 654 19.44 14.22 -0.04
CA ARG A 654 19.19 14.39 -1.48
C ARG A 654 17.79 14.95 -1.80
N PHE A 655 16.96 15.27 -0.81
CA PHE A 655 15.59 15.72 -1.03
C PHE A 655 15.53 16.95 -1.92
N GLU A 656 16.29 18.01 -1.58
CA GLU A 656 16.32 19.25 -2.37
C GLU A 656 16.84 19.01 -3.79
N THR A 657 17.94 18.27 -3.95
CA THR A 657 18.47 17.97 -5.29
C THR A 657 17.49 17.16 -6.13
N ARG A 658 16.77 16.20 -5.54
CA ARG A 658 15.72 15.44 -6.23
C ARG A 658 14.54 16.33 -6.58
N HIS A 659 14.12 17.19 -5.66
CA HIS A 659 13.03 18.15 -5.87
C HIS A 659 13.36 19.09 -7.04
N THR A 660 14.52 19.75 -7.02
CA THR A 660 14.94 20.65 -8.10
C THR A 660 15.05 19.93 -9.44
N ARG A 661 15.63 18.72 -9.48
CA ARG A 661 15.70 17.93 -10.72
C ARG A 661 14.32 17.57 -11.25
N ARG A 662 13.45 17.08 -10.36
CA ARG A 662 12.06 16.77 -10.71
C ARG A 662 11.37 18.01 -11.26
N MET A 663 11.51 19.17 -10.63
CA MET A 663 10.86 20.40 -11.09
C MET A 663 11.35 20.84 -12.47
N VAL A 664 12.66 20.71 -12.75
CA VAL A 664 13.21 20.96 -14.09
C VAL A 664 12.62 20.00 -15.13
N ASP A 665 12.48 18.72 -14.78
CA ASP A 665 11.88 17.73 -15.68
C ASP A 665 10.37 17.98 -15.90
N GLU A 666 9.63 18.38 -14.86
CA GLU A 666 8.20 18.72 -14.95
C GLU A 666 7.99 19.99 -15.79
N LEU A 667 8.78 21.05 -15.57
CA LEU A 667 8.71 22.27 -16.40
C LEU A 667 9.01 21.97 -17.87
N LYS A 668 10.00 21.12 -18.14
CA LYS A 668 10.30 20.66 -19.50
C LYS A 668 9.17 19.84 -20.09
N ALA A 669 8.50 19.00 -19.30
CA ALA A 669 7.33 18.24 -19.74
C ALA A 669 6.15 19.17 -20.07
N MET A 670 5.91 20.20 -19.25
CA MET A 670 4.89 21.23 -19.51
C MET A 670 5.14 21.98 -20.82
N GLU A 671 6.40 22.29 -21.14
CA GLU A 671 6.77 22.93 -22.42
C GLU A 671 6.63 22.01 -23.64
N GLN A 672 6.87 20.70 -23.46
CA GLN A 672 6.95 19.74 -24.56
C GLN A 672 5.66 18.99 -24.85
N ASP A 673 4.79 18.81 -23.84
CA ASP A 673 3.55 18.06 -23.93
C ASP A 673 2.34 18.99 -23.74
N PRO A 674 1.60 19.33 -24.81
CA PRO A 674 0.38 20.12 -24.71
C PRO A 674 -0.71 19.47 -23.85
N VAL A 675 -0.63 18.15 -23.61
CA VAL A 675 -1.61 17.36 -22.84
C VAL A 675 -1.09 17.06 -21.42
N PHE A 676 -0.16 17.89 -20.92
CA PHE A 676 0.38 17.76 -19.57
C PHE A 676 -0.72 17.71 -18.52
N ASP A 677 -0.61 16.76 -17.58
CA ASP A 677 -1.63 16.53 -16.57
C ASP A 677 -1.39 17.37 -15.31
N TYR A 678 -2.16 18.46 -15.19
CA TYR A 678 -2.18 19.32 -14.02
C TYR A 678 -3.07 18.81 -12.88
N GLY A 679 -3.73 17.67 -13.06
CA GLY A 679 -4.73 17.14 -12.15
C GLY A 679 -4.16 16.70 -10.81
N ALA A 680 -4.96 16.85 -9.76
CA ALA A 680 -4.63 16.29 -8.47
C ALA A 680 -4.56 14.76 -8.57
N ARG A 681 -3.45 14.19 -8.10
CA ARG A 681 -3.19 12.74 -8.15
C ARG A 681 -3.52 12.03 -6.84
N VAL A 682 -3.45 12.76 -5.72
CA VAL A 682 -3.70 12.21 -4.39
C VAL A 682 -4.49 13.18 -3.50
N SER A 683 -5.34 12.62 -2.65
CA SER A 683 -6.01 13.35 -1.57
C SER A 683 -5.50 12.89 -0.21
N VAL A 684 -5.18 13.85 0.66
CA VAL A 684 -4.74 13.59 2.04
C VAL A 684 -5.80 12.81 2.82
N ARG A 685 -7.09 13.15 2.63
CA ARG A 685 -8.19 12.48 3.32
C ARG A 685 -8.36 11.03 2.86
N GLU A 686 -8.21 10.76 1.56
CA GLU A 686 -8.31 9.41 0.99
C GLU A 686 -7.13 8.52 1.37
N MET A 687 -5.91 9.07 1.41
CA MET A 687 -4.72 8.34 1.87
C MET A 687 -4.85 7.83 3.31
N ALA A 688 -5.68 8.49 4.11
CA ALA A 688 -5.90 8.18 5.52
C ALA A 688 -7.17 7.37 5.79
N LEU A 689 -7.89 6.88 4.78
CA LEU A 689 -9.12 6.11 4.98
C LEU A 689 -8.83 4.74 5.63
N SER A 690 -9.68 4.38 6.59
CA SER A 690 -9.72 3.03 7.15
C SER A 690 -10.33 2.06 6.14
N PRO A 691 -9.80 0.83 6.01
CA PRO A 691 -10.39 -0.19 5.13
C PRO A 691 -11.75 -0.70 5.61
N ASP A 692 -12.07 -0.52 6.89
CA ASP A 692 -13.32 -0.94 7.52
C ASP A 692 -13.86 0.20 8.43
N TYR A 693 -15.19 0.28 8.55
CA TYR A 693 -15.85 1.20 9.49
C TYR A 693 -15.61 0.78 10.94
N HIS A 694 -15.52 1.74 11.85
CA HIS A 694 -15.22 1.46 13.27
C HIS A 694 -16.48 1.20 14.09
N ASN A 695 -17.62 1.72 13.63
CA ASN A 695 -18.92 1.52 14.25
C ASN A 695 -19.97 1.21 13.17
N TYR A 696 -20.86 0.26 13.43
CA TYR A 696 -21.97 -0.07 12.54
C TYR A 696 -22.87 1.14 12.24
N PHE A 697 -23.13 1.98 13.24
CA PHE A 697 -23.99 3.16 13.07
C PHE A 697 -23.38 4.19 12.10
N GLN A 698 -22.06 4.23 11.92
CA GLN A 698 -21.44 5.08 10.90
C GLN A 698 -21.96 4.76 9.49
N VAL A 699 -22.20 3.48 9.18
CA VAL A 699 -22.71 3.04 7.88
C VAL A 699 -24.20 3.37 7.73
N VAL A 700 -24.98 3.06 8.78
CA VAL A 700 -26.43 3.30 8.79
C VAL A 700 -26.73 4.78 8.68
N ASP A 701 -26.08 5.59 9.50
CA ASP A 701 -26.30 7.03 9.55
C ASP A 701 -25.87 7.67 8.22
N ALA A 702 -24.74 7.25 7.63
CA ALA A 702 -24.31 7.74 6.32
C ALA A 702 -25.34 7.45 5.22
N GLY A 703 -25.87 6.22 5.17
CA GLY A 703 -26.91 5.84 4.20
C GLY A 703 -28.22 6.61 4.40
N ARG A 704 -28.60 6.85 5.67
CA ARG A 704 -29.78 7.65 6.03
C ARG A 704 -29.65 9.08 5.51
N ILE A 705 -28.50 9.72 5.73
CA ILE A 705 -28.24 11.10 5.29
C ILE A 705 -28.26 11.22 3.77
N VAL A 706 -27.62 10.29 3.05
CA VAL A 706 -27.68 10.27 1.57
C VAL A 706 -29.13 10.19 1.09
N SER A 707 -29.91 9.26 1.64
CA SER A 707 -31.33 9.08 1.27
C SER A 707 -32.18 10.32 1.58
N LEU A 708 -31.86 11.03 2.67
CA LEU A 708 -32.55 12.25 3.07
C LEU A 708 -32.26 13.40 2.08
N VAL A 709 -31.00 13.61 1.73
CA VAL A 709 -30.60 14.63 0.75
C VAL A 709 -31.25 14.34 -0.60
N GLU A 710 -31.20 13.09 -1.09
CA GLU A 710 -31.83 12.70 -2.35
C GLU A 710 -33.34 12.98 -2.35
N ARG A 711 -34.03 12.63 -1.26
CA ARG A 711 -35.48 12.88 -1.13
C ARG A 711 -35.80 14.37 -1.19
N HIS A 712 -35.05 15.21 -0.49
CA HIS A 712 -35.28 16.65 -0.50
C HIS A 712 -34.92 17.29 -1.85
N THR A 713 -33.86 16.82 -2.51
CA THR A 713 -33.50 17.25 -3.86
C THR A 713 -34.61 16.92 -4.85
N LEU A 714 -35.10 15.67 -4.88
CA LEU A 714 -36.17 15.26 -5.79
C LEU A 714 -37.47 16.02 -5.51
N ALA A 715 -37.79 16.29 -4.24
CA ALA A 715 -38.93 17.12 -3.87
C ALA A 715 -38.77 18.57 -4.34
N ALA A 716 -37.58 19.16 -4.21
CA ALA A 716 -37.28 20.51 -4.67
C ALA A 716 -37.45 20.65 -6.19
N ILE A 717 -36.96 19.66 -6.95
CA ILE A 717 -37.10 19.65 -8.41
C ILE A 717 -38.57 19.53 -8.82
N ARG A 718 -39.33 18.67 -8.14
CA ARG A 718 -40.77 18.52 -8.38
C ARG A 718 -41.53 19.82 -8.12
N GLU A 719 -41.26 20.47 -6.99
CA GLU A 719 -41.86 21.75 -6.61
C GLU A 719 -41.53 22.83 -7.65
N PHE A 720 -40.27 22.87 -8.11
CA PHE A 720 -39.82 23.80 -9.14
C PHE A 720 -40.52 23.58 -10.50
N LEU A 721 -40.55 22.33 -10.99
CA LEU A 721 -41.15 22.04 -12.30
C LEU A 721 -42.67 22.30 -12.33
N ASP A 722 -43.38 21.97 -11.25
CA ASP A 722 -44.82 22.25 -11.13
C ASP A 722 -45.10 23.77 -11.07
N ALA A 723 -44.26 24.52 -10.36
CA ALA A 723 -44.38 25.99 -10.30
C ALA A 723 -44.20 26.66 -11.67
N HIS A 724 -43.37 26.09 -12.55
CA HIS A 724 -43.14 26.60 -13.91
C HIS A 724 -44.09 25.99 -14.96
N GLY A 725 -45.04 25.13 -14.56
CA GLY A 725 -46.08 24.59 -15.44
C GLY A 725 -45.68 23.38 -16.30
N TYR A 726 -44.65 22.62 -15.92
CA TYR A 726 -44.25 21.40 -16.62
C TYR A 726 -44.97 20.14 -16.09
N ASP A 727 -45.21 19.15 -16.96
CA ASP A 727 -45.75 17.85 -16.54
C ASP A 727 -44.72 17.06 -15.70
N ILE A 728 -45.14 16.65 -14.50
CA ILE A 728 -44.33 15.90 -13.54
C ILE A 728 -44.70 14.41 -13.46
N THR A 729 -45.58 13.90 -14.34
CA THR A 729 -46.08 12.52 -14.29
C THR A 729 -44.94 11.49 -14.44
N ASP A 730 -44.10 11.69 -15.45
CA ASP A 730 -42.92 10.84 -15.68
C ASP A 730 -41.89 10.97 -14.55
N PHE A 731 -41.63 12.22 -14.11
CA PHE A 731 -40.72 12.50 -13.00
C PHE A 731 -41.14 11.78 -11.72
N ARG A 732 -42.43 11.83 -11.35
CA ARG A 732 -42.96 11.19 -10.14
C ARG A 732 -42.81 9.67 -10.19
N THR A 733 -43.05 9.06 -11.35
CA THR A 733 -42.92 7.61 -11.56
C THR A 733 -41.46 7.17 -11.40
N GLN A 734 -40.53 7.93 -11.97
CA GLN A 734 -39.09 7.65 -11.86
C GLN A 734 -38.56 7.93 -10.44
N GLN A 735 -39.01 9.00 -9.78
CA GLN A 735 -38.72 9.31 -8.38
C GLN A 735 -39.09 8.14 -7.46
N GLN A 736 -40.30 7.58 -7.61
CA GLN A 736 -40.74 6.43 -6.81
C GLN A 736 -39.86 5.20 -7.05
N THR A 737 -39.41 5.00 -8.29
CA THR A 737 -38.50 3.90 -8.64
C THR A 737 -37.14 4.07 -7.96
N ILE A 738 -36.54 5.26 -8.01
CA ILE A 738 -35.23 5.56 -7.40
C ILE A 738 -35.29 5.40 -5.87
N LEU A 739 -36.30 5.99 -5.23
CA LEU A 739 -36.45 5.90 -3.77
C LEU A 739 -36.70 4.46 -3.28
N ASN A 740 -37.43 3.66 -4.07
CA ASN A 740 -37.67 2.25 -3.74
C ASN A 740 -36.44 1.37 -4.00
N GLN A 741 -35.68 1.62 -5.06
CA GLN A 741 -34.48 0.85 -5.39
C GLN A 741 -33.30 1.18 -4.46
N GLY A 742 -33.20 2.43 -3.99
CA GLY A 742 -32.20 2.85 -2.98
C GLY A 742 -32.33 2.10 -1.65
N LEU A 743 -33.56 1.71 -1.28
CA LEU A 743 -33.84 0.94 -0.06
C LEU A 743 -33.45 -0.55 -0.16
N ILE A 744 -33.29 -1.10 -1.36
CA ILE A 744 -33.10 -2.55 -1.59
C ILE A 744 -31.60 -2.94 -1.66
N GLN A 745 -30.67 -1.98 -1.72
CA GLN A 745 -29.24 -2.28 -1.85
C GLN A 745 -28.48 -2.50 -0.54
N GLN A 746 -29.04 -2.15 0.64
CA GLN A 746 -28.36 -2.34 1.93
C GLN A 746 -28.43 -3.78 2.50
N GLY A 747 -29.20 -4.68 1.86
CA GLY A 747 -29.41 -6.05 2.33
C GLY A 747 -29.06 -7.10 1.29
N GLY A 748 -27.82 -7.13 0.80
CA GLY A 748 -27.23 -8.29 0.11
C GLY A 748 -28.00 -8.81 -1.12
N THR A 749 -27.61 -8.36 -2.30
CA THR A 749 -27.86 -9.01 -3.61
C THR A 749 -29.09 -9.90 -3.70
N SER A 750 -30.21 -9.34 -4.13
CA SER A 750 -30.98 -10.03 -5.15
C SER A 750 -31.75 -9.02 -5.99
N ILE A 751 -31.27 -8.79 -7.21
CA ILE A 751 -32.13 -8.34 -8.30
C ILE A 751 -33.04 -9.55 -8.58
N ILE A 752 -34.13 -9.68 -7.82
CA ILE A 752 -35.18 -10.64 -8.10
C ILE A 752 -36.11 -9.98 -9.11
N GLY A 753 -35.86 -10.22 -10.39
CA GLY A 753 -36.98 -10.42 -11.29
C GLY A 753 -37.71 -11.69 -10.82
N ASN A 754 -39.00 -11.56 -10.49
CA ASN A 754 -39.99 -12.60 -10.21
C ASN A 754 -39.43 -13.99 -9.85
N GLN A 755 -39.16 -14.26 -8.57
CA GLN A 755 -38.92 -15.62 -8.10
C GLN A 755 -40.05 -16.08 -7.20
N ALA A 756 -40.64 -17.20 -7.59
CA ALA A 756 -41.51 -18.02 -6.76
C ALA A 756 -40.68 -19.25 -6.34
N ILE A 757 -40.48 -19.47 -5.04
CA ILE A 757 -39.63 -20.56 -4.52
C ILE A 757 -40.50 -21.56 -3.75
N GLY A 758 -40.57 -22.78 -4.27
CA GLY A 758 -41.38 -23.90 -3.78
C GLY A 758 -41.93 -24.72 -4.94
N ALA A 759 -42.09 -26.04 -4.77
CA ALA A 759 -42.71 -26.87 -5.80
C ALA A 759 -44.18 -26.43 -6.00
N GLY A 760 -44.48 -25.81 -7.15
CA GLY A 760 -45.81 -25.29 -7.49
C GLY A 760 -46.00 -23.77 -7.31
N ALA A 761 -44.96 -23.00 -7.02
CA ALA A 761 -45.08 -21.56 -6.87
C ALA A 761 -45.09 -20.85 -8.24
N THR A 762 -46.12 -20.04 -8.51
CA THR A 762 -46.25 -19.23 -9.74
C THR A 762 -46.30 -17.74 -9.41
N ALA A 763 -45.48 -16.93 -10.09
CA ALA A 763 -45.52 -15.47 -10.00
C ALA A 763 -46.19 -14.88 -11.26
N THR A 764 -47.33 -14.21 -11.10
CA THR A 764 -48.05 -13.52 -12.18
C THR A 764 -47.85 -12.01 -12.10
N GLN A 765 -47.46 -11.40 -13.22
CA GLN A 765 -47.34 -9.95 -13.35
C GLN A 765 -48.61 -9.40 -14.02
N ASN A 766 -49.36 -8.56 -13.32
CA ASN A 766 -50.39 -7.73 -13.95
C ASN A 766 -49.71 -6.52 -14.56
N ILE A 767 -49.36 -6.61 -15.84
CA ILE A 767 -49.06 -5.43 -16.66
C ILE A 767 -50.42 -4.81 -17.02
N PRO A 768 -50.73 -3.56 -16.62
CA PRO A 768 -51.93 -2.89 -17.10
C PRO A 768 -51.80 -2.73 -18.61
N GLN A 769 -52.64 -3.44 -19.36
CA GLN A 769 -52.68 -3.37 -20.82
C GLN A 769 -53.27 -2.01 -21.20
N GLN A 770 -52.41 -1.07 -21.56
CA GLN A 770 -52.82 0.19 -22.17
C GLN A 770 -53.55 -0.14 -23.48
N SER A 771 -54.84 0.14 -23.54
CA SER A 771 -55.67 -0.10 -24.73
C SER A 771 -55.30 0.91 -25.82
N GLY A 772 -54.42 0.50 -26.73
CA GLY A 772 -54.07 1.25 -27.94
C GLY A 772 -55.09 1.01 -29.06
N ALA A 773 -55.47 2.10 -29.72
CA ALA A 773 -56.51 2.19 -30.72
C ALA A 773 -56.37 1.24 -31.92
N SER A 774 -57.52 0.77 -32.39
CA SER A 774 -57.74 -0.03 -33.60
C SER A 774 -57.13 0.64 -34.84
N ALA A 775 -56.26 -0.07 -35.55
CA ALA A 775 -55.95 0.20 -36.95
C ALA A 775 -56.23 -1.06 -37.77
N LEU A 776 -57.30 -1.00 -38.56
CA LEU A 776 -57.60 -1.90 -39.68
C LEU A 776 -56.55 -1.71 -40.78
N SER A 777 -55.95 -2.79 -41.27
CA SER A 777 -55.57 -3.02 -42.69
C SER A 777 -54.99 -4.44 -42.82
N ALA A 778 -55.74 -5.41 -43.35
CA ALA A 778 -55.78 -5.83 -44.75
C ALA A 778 -54.66 -6.83 -45.14
N ALA A 779 -55.09 -8.10 -45.26
CA ALA A 779 -54.86 -9.07 -46.33
C ALA A 779 -53.46 -9.24 -46.99
N GLY A 780 -53.08 -10.52 -47.08
CA GLY A 780 -52.09 -11.10 -48.01
C GLY A 780 -50.79 -11.48 -47.30
N GLY A 781 -50.27 -12.70 -47.32
CA GLY A 781 -50.49 -13.87 -48.15
C GLY A 781 -49.14 -14.59 -48.32
N SER A 782 -49.16 -15.90 -48.08
CA SER A 782 -48.22 -16.97 -48.51
C SER A 782 -46.74 -17.00 -48.05
N ASP A 783 -46.44 -18.13 -47.40
CA ASP A 783 -45.34 -19.07 -47.65
C ASP A 783 -43.87 -18.60 -47.62
N LYS A 784 -43.17 -18.90 -46.52
CA LYS A 784 -42.40 -20.15 -46.35
C LYS A 784 -41.83 -20.27 -44.94
#